data_AF-A0A5J4UL97-F1
#
_entry.id   AF-A0A5J4UL97-F1
#
_cell.length_a   1.000
_cell.length_b   1.000
_cell.length_c   1.000
_cell.angle_alpha   90.00
_cell.angle_beta   90.00
_cell.angle_gamma   90.00
#
_symmetry.space_group_name_H-M   'P 1'
#
loop_
_entity.id
_entity.type
_entity.pdbx_description
1 polymer ?
#
loop_
_entity_poly.entity_id
_entity_poly.type
_entity_poly.pdbx_seq_one_letter_code
_entity_poly.pdbx_strand_id
1 'polypeptide(L)'
;YVSQDTFNVNGVEYYVQSANSGDSNSCSFSAPCLTLGTITFQNNVNTAETFIVYIVDRTSINQQLYITQTSSPRTFRNYPDSSETYRDIRAANSGQFYVAGQVLFNYINFVVERGTAQVSVIQVQSSSSAVVDITNCKVSMTIGADLISRSLVLQYGGYLNIDNLNASYIVTTQAIIQCSSTVISINITNSHFEDITRTQSDSQNEGGIVSVSLSGSGYYLTGSQFIQCKSTEVNSKGGALYLSLQKYAHVNLKNLEFDQCEAYRGGGIYVDSQSDYQLTLSTTDSNQFLFTECIANLQGGGIYANIQYNCKLTLSGNCLFTSCSANNGNGGGIYSYNDGGNVIINSQCKFYQCISYGNGGGIYHRIAFFQSVCKFTINDAIFQECEAKYSSSVPGKSGYGGGIFIGAYSNFAPSAGDILDLHGMKIDGNKADNYGQSLYVILNNLESWCMLGTKGYYVKGNYSDATSNENELMGVPFNQSTFDFFTESQMQSGYKNLESYWNPDGSGTEPGDDEDSDIVYVNKFYVQASGDNSNQCTSSSQCKTLETQAITIKINNAETFIVYIVDETSLSQQITISEYSSPRTFRNYPTTSTTFGTIQITPAGSFNISGSARFRYINFIIESNSNTYSDAFLEQSSHSDLTILNCKVSQSSTNALMHRSFLVINYGTAYINKLTIKDIQTDTEVFMLQGSSVVTIENSTFEKITMKTAQGFSDYHGIIYARFSQPTSSFNLIDTLFLYCNPYYIDSLTSGLYINLESAVQLVIDEVTFTDCKGYSGGGLYANLLSDSSLTLSDCNFSRCSSYENGGGVYALLNSNSQLTLSGFSIHNQ
;
A
#
# COMPACT_ATOMS: atom_id res chain seq x y z
N TYR A 1 5.41 -21.96 -17.82
CA TYR A 1 4.32 -22.12 -18.79
C TYR A 1 4.56 -23.41 -19.56
N VAL A 2 3.89 -24.49 -19.18
CA VAL A 2 3.77 -25.71 -19.98
C VAL A 2 2.39 -25.63 -20.63
N SER A 3 2.31 -25.72 -21.95
CA SER A 3 1.07 -25.58 -22.69
C SER A 3 0.12 -26.74 -22.39
N GLN A 4 -1.18 -26.44 -22.32
CA GLN A 4 -2.28 -27.42 -22.29
C GLN A 4 -2.48 -28.07 -23.68
N ASP A 5 -1.43 -28.64 -24.26
CA ASP A 5 -1.55 -29.41 -25.49
C ASP A 5 -1.76 -30.89 -25.15
N THR A 6 -2.99 -31.36 -25.42
CA THR A 6 -3.43 -32.77 -25.56
C THR A 6 -2.41 -33.86 -25.20
N PHE A 7 -2.61 -34.51 -24.05
CA PHE A 7 -1.86 -35.71 -23.64
C PHE A 7 -2.00 -36.82 -24.69
N ASN A 8 -0.90 -37.14 -25.36
CA ASN A 8 -0.83 -38.19 -26.39
C ASN A 8 -0.86 -39.57 -25.71
N VAL A 9 -1.96 -40.32 -25.90
CA VAL A 9 -2.32 -41.56 -25.19
C VAL A 9 -1.70 -42.82 -25.84
N ASN A 10 -0.37 -42.87 -25.93
CA ASN A 10 0.33 -44.10 -26.33
C ASN A 10 1.31 -44.50 -25.21
N GLY A 11 0.78 -45.08 -24.13
CA GLY A 11 1.61 -45.64 -23.06
C GLY A 11 1.17 -47.01 -22.62
N VAL A 12 2.05 -47.70 -21.89
CA VAL A 12 1.75 -49.02 -21.36
C VAL A 12 0.73 -48.86 -20.23
N GLU A 13 -0.45 -49.43 -20.46
CA GLU A 13 -1.58 -49.35 -19.56
C GLU A 13 -1.58 -50.52 -18.58
N TYR A 14 -1.79 -50.21 -17.32
CA TYR A 14 -1.94 -51.19 -16.25
C TYR A 14 -3.27 -50.96 -15.55
N TYR A 15 -3.91 -52.04 -15.11
CA TYR A 15 -5.23 -52.02 -14.51
C TYR A 15 -5.20 -52.65 -13.11
N VAL A 16 -5.78 -51.95 -12.15
CA VAL A 16 -5.96 -52.43 -10.77
C VAL A 16 -7.42 -52.40 -10.35
N GLN A 17 -7.84 -53.43 -9.64
CA GLN A 17 -9.20 -53.52 -9.11
C GLN A 17 -9.27 -54.43 -7.88
N SER A 18 -10.33 -54.35 -7.08
CA SER A 18 -10.48 -55.12 -5.85
C SER A 18 -11.19 -56.46 -6.04
N ALA A 19 -12.10 -56.56 -7.01
CA ALA A 19 -12.84 -57.79 -7.30
C ALA A 19 -12.13 -58.62 -8.39
N ASN A 20 -12.12 -59.96 -8.25
CA ASN A 20 -11.60 -60.87 -9.28
C ASN A 20 -10.17 -60.54 -9.77
N SER A 21 -9.29 -60.09 -8.88
CA SER A 21 -7.92 -59.68 -9.17
C SER A 21 -6.92 -60.39 -8.26
N GLY A 22 -5.63 -60.29 -8.58
CA GLY A 22 -4.56 -60.87 -7.77
C GLY A 22 -3.20 -60.27 -8.13
N ASP A 23 -2.32 -60.14 -7.14
CA ASP A 23 -1.01 -59.49 -7.34
C ASP A 23 0.00 -60.32 -8.14
N SER A 24 -0.32 -61.58 -8.42
CA SER A 24 0.38 -62.43 -9.37
C SER A 24 -0.03 -62.20 -10.83
N ASN A 25 -1.04 -61.37 -11.10
CA ASN A 25 -1.53 -61.10 -12.45
C ASN A 25 -0.57 -60.19 -13.23
N SER A 26 -0.77 -60.13 -14.56
CA SER A 26 0.00 -59.24 -15.46
C SER A 26 -0.39 -57.76 -15.35
N CYS A 27 -1.43 -57.44 -14.56
CA CYS A 27 -2.05 -56.12 -14.46
C CYS A 27 -2.56 -55.58 -15.81
N SER A 28 -2.92 -56.47 -16.75
CA SER A 28 -3.63 -56.09 -17.97
C SER A 28 -5.13 -55.94 -17.72
N PHE A 29 -5.89 -55.33 -18.63
CA PHE A 29 -7.34 -55.17 -18.46
C PHE A 29 -8.07 -56.50 -18.21
N SER A 30 -7.65 -57.59 -18.86
CA SER A 30 -8.24 -58.93 -18.69
C SER A 30 -7.73 -59.69 -17.45
N ALA A 31 -6.61 -59.26 -16.87
CA ALA A 31 -6.02 -59.84 -15.66
C ALA A 31 -5.47 -58.72 -14.76
N PRO A 32 -6.35 -57.96 -14.09
CA PRO A 32 -5.96 -56.79 -13.31
C PRO A 32 -5.31 -57.19 -11.98
N CYS A 33 -4.45 -56.32 -11.45
CA CYS A 33 -3.79 -56.52 -10.17
C CYS A 33 -4.64 -56.03 -9.00
N LEU A 34 -4.37 -56.54 -7.78
CA LEU A 34 -5.14 -56.19 -6.59
C LEU A 34 -4.59 -54.91 -5.93
N THR A 35 -3.27 -54.81 -5.79
CA THR A 35 -2.57 -53.73 -5.09
C THR A 35 -1.54 -53.04 -5.97
N LEU A 36 -1.11 -51.85 -5.56
CA LEU A 36 0.03 -51.15 -6.16
C LEU A 36 1.39 -51.72 -5.72
N GLY A 37 1.39 -52.71 -4.82
CA GLY A 37 2.59 -53.36 -4.28
C GLY A 37 3.08 -54.58 -5.08
N THR A 38 2.41 -54.95 -6.18
CA THR A 38 2.82 -56.10 -7.01
C THR A 38 4.22 -55.91 -7.64
N ILE A 39 4.91 -57.03 -7.85
CA ILE A 39 6.20 -57.08 -8.54
C ILE A 39 6.12 -56.55 -9.97
N THR A 40 4.95 -56.64 -10.62
CA THR A 40 4.71 -56.07 -11.95
C THR A 40 4.91 -54.56 -11.93
N PHE A 41 4.41 -53.84 -10.92
CA PHE A 41 4.64 -52.41 -10.81
C PHE A 41 6.08 -52.07 -10.43
N GLN A 42 6.66 -52.80 -9.47
CA GLN A 42 8.05 -52.59 -9.06
C GLN A 42 9.03 -52.69 -10.24
N ASN A 43 8.80 -53.64 -11.15
CA ASN A 43 9.67 -53.85 -12.31
C ASN A 43 9.46 -52.84 -13.45
N ASN A 44 8.25 -52.28 -13.59
CA ASN A 44 7.89 -51.51 -14.77
C ASN A 44 7.72 -50.00 -14.52
N VAL A 45 7.49 -49.55 -13.28
CA VAL A 45 7.20 -48.13 -13.00
C VAL A 45 8.34 -47.19 -13.42
N ASN A 46 9.58 -47.68 -13.57
CA ASN A 46 10.74 -46.86 -13.94
C ASN A 46 11.32 -47.15 -15.33
N THR A 47 10.58 -47.86 -16.21
CA THR A 47 11.01 -48.10 -17.60
C THR A 47 11.00 -46.82 -18.45
N ALA A 48 11.59 -46.82 -19.65
CA ALA A 48 11.58 -45.63 -20.50
C ALA A 48 10.18 -45.29 -21.05
N GLU A 49 9.34 -46.30 -21.26
CA GLU A 49 7.98 -46.16 -21.77
C GLU A 49 7.09 -45.31 -20.86
N THR A 50 6.10 -44.64 -21.46
CA THR A 50 4.98 -44.00 -20.77
C THR A 50 4.19 -45.06 -20.00
N PHE A 51 3.75 -44.70 -18.79
CA PHE A 51 3.22 -45.63 -17.81
C PHE A 51 1.97 -45.04 -17.17
N ILE A 52 0.84 -45.71 -17.38
CA ILE A 52 -0.48 -45.28 -16.93
C ILE A 52 -1.13 -46.41 -16.13
N VAL A 53 -1.61 -46.09 -14.93
CA VAL A 53 -2.34 -47.01 -14.06
C VAL A 53 -3.78 -46.55 -13.95
N TYR A 54 -4.68 -47.43 -14.37
CA TYR A 54 -6.12 -47.31 -14.30
C TYR A 54 -6.66 -48.02 -13.08
N ILE A 55 -7.26 -47.26 -12.16
CA ILE A 55 -7.99 -47.79 -11.01
C ILE A 55 -9.45 -48.01 -11.41
N VAL A 56 -9.86 -49.27 -11.53
CA VAL A 56 -11.21 -49.64 -12.01
C VAL A 56 -12.27 -49.42 -10.94
N ASP A 57 -12.02 -49.86 -9.71
CA ASP A 57 -12.89 -49.65 -8.54
C ASP A 57 -12.13 -49.04 -7.35
N ARG A 58 -11.19 -49.78 -6.74
CA ARG A 58 -10.33 -49.37 -5.63
C ARG A 58 -9.09 -50.25 -5.59
N THR A 59 -8.02 -49.71 -5.01
CA THR A 59 -6.79 -50.47 -4.75
C THR A 59 -6.15 -50.01 -3.44
N SER A 60 -5.02 -50.60 -3.08
CA SER A 60 -4.22 -50.18 -1.93
C SER A 60 -2.74 -50.13 -2.27
N ILE A 61 -2.03 -49.23 -1.59
CA ILE A 61 -0.58 -49.25 -1.46
C ILE A 61 -0.24 -49.63 -0.02
N ASN A 62 0.53 -50.70 0.16
CA ASN A 62 0.87 -51.29 1.45
C ASN A 62 2.38 -51.35 1.72
N GLN A 63 3.17 -50.86 0.78
CA GLN A 63 4.63 -50.74 0.87
C GLN A 63 5.08 -49.51 0.08
N GLN A 64 6.36 -49.18 0.15
CA GLN A 64 6.93 -48.07 -0.59
C GLN A 64 7.05 -48.40 -2.09
N LEU A 65 6.57 -47.49 -2.95
CA LEU A 65 6.72 -47.54 -4.41
C LEU A 65 7.66 -46.42 -4.87
N TYR A 66 8.80 -46.79 -5.45
CA TYR A 66 9.81 -45.84 -5.91
C TYR A 66 9.52 -45.39 -7.36
N ILE A 67 9.33 -44.08 -7.56
CA ILE A 67 9.13 -43.45 -8.86
C ILE A 67 10.33 -42.56 -9.15
N THR A 68 11.22 -42.98 -10.05
CA THR A 68 12.46 -42.30 -10.40
C THR A 68 12.53 -41.85 -11.86
N GLN A 69 11.53 -42.17 -12.69
CA GLN A 69 11.52 -41.78 -14.09
C GLN A 69 11.32 -40.28 -14.27
N THR A 70 12.20 -39.63 -15.02
CA THR A 70 12.19 -38.18 -15.26
C THR A 70 11.79 -37.79 -16.68
N SER A 71 11.70 -38.72 -17.63
CA SER A 71 11.34 -38.42 -19.03
C SER A 71 9.84 -38.21 -19.26
N SER A 72 8.99 -38.86 -18.47
CA SER A 72 7.53 -38.80 -18.58
C SER A 72 6.87 -39.01 -17.21
N PRO A 73 5.71 -38.38 -16.95
CA PRO A 73 4.98 -38.57 -15.71
C PRO A 73 4.41 -39.97 -15.61
N ARG A 74 4.47 -40.54 -14.41
CA ARG A 74 3.77 -41.78 -14.03
C ARG A 74 2.36 -41.44 -13.63
N THR A 75 1.40 -41.83 -14.46
CA THR A 75 0.01 -41.40 -14.29
C THR A 75 -0.79 -42.45 -13.53
N PHE A 76 -1.46 -42.04 -12.46
CA PHE A 76 -2.43 -42.86 -11.72
C PHE A 76 -3.78 -42.18 -11.81
N ARG A 77 -4.75 -42.85 -12.42
CA ARG A 77 -6.07 -42.25 -12.70
C ARG A 77 -7.22 -43.24 -12.65
N ASN A 78 -8.42 -42.71 -12.51
CA ASN A 78 -9.66 -43.49 -12.57
C ASN A 78 -9.89 -44.12 -13.95
N TYR A 79 -10.68 -45.19 -13.97
CA TYR A 79 -11.21 -45.79 -15.20
C TYR A 79 -12.75 -45.78 -15.23
N PRO A 80 -13.37 -45.60 -16.42
CA PRO A 80 -12.74 -45.20 -17.68
C PRO A 80 -12.27 -43.73 -17.66
N ASP A 81 -11.34 -43.36 -18.55
CA ASP A 81 -10.73 -42.02 -18.65
C ASP A 81 -11.72 -40.89 -18.86
N SER A 82 -12.88 -41.21 -19.45
CA SER A 82 -13.97 -40.27 -19.65
C SER A 82 -14.79 -39.99 -18.38
N SER A 83 -14.51 -40.71 -17.29
CA SER A 83 -15.21 -40.56 -16.02
C SER A 83 -14.57 -39.47 -15.17
N GLU A 84 -15.40 -38.75 -14.43
CA GLU A 84 -14.98 -37.81 -13.38
C GLU A 84 -15.13 -38.40 -11.97
N THR A 85 -15.51 -39.69 -11.87
CA THR A 85 -15.68 -40.35 -10.58
C THR A 85 -14.34 -40.66 -9.94
N TYR A 86 -14.16 -40.26 -8.68
CA TYR A 86 -12.99 -40.63 -7.90
C TYR A 86 -12.84 -42.15 -7.75
N ARG A 87 -11.59 -42.60 -7.66
CA ARG A 87 -11.24 -43.99 -7.37
C ARG A 87 -10.26 -44.08 -6.21
N ASP A 88 -10.51 -45.03 -5.33
CA ASP A 88 -9.80 -45.11 -4.06
C ASP A 88 -8.41 -45.73 -4.23
N ILE A 89 -7.40 -45.02 -3.76
CA ILE A 89 -6.10 -45.60 -3.40
C ILE A 89 -6.01 -45.56 -1.88
N ARG A 90 -6.15 -46.73 -1.26
CA ARG A 90 -5.99 -46.87 0.19
C ARG A 90 -4.51 -46.91 0.56
N ALA A 91 -4.04 -45.88 1.25
CA ALA A 91 -2.67 -45.80 1.75
C ALA A 91 -2.56 -46.44 3.13
N ALA A 92 -2.15 -47.71 3.16
CA ALA A 92 -1.94 -48.43 4.41
C ALA A 92 -0.73 -47.88 5.18
N ASN A 93 -0.59 -48.26 6.45
CA ASN A 93 0.44 -47.74 7.37
C ASN A 93 1.86 -47.63 6.76
N SER A 94 2.32 -48.65 6.02
CA SER A 94 3.63 -48.69 5.34
C SER A 94 3.60 -48.30 3.85
N GLY A 95 2.44 -47.98 3.29
CA GLY A 95 2.25 -47.64 1.89
C GLY A 95 2.62 -46.19 1.57
N GLN A 96 3.56 -45.96 0.67
CA GLN A 96 4.05 -44.61 0.33
C GLN A 96 4.51 -44.54 -1.13
N PHE A 97 4.18 -43.46 -1.83
CA PHE A 97 4.79 -43.10 -3.10
C PHE A 97 6.06 -42.29 -2.83
N TYR A 98 7.21 -42.85 -3.19
CA TYR A 98 8.50 -42.21 -3.02
C TYR A 98 9.00 -41.68 -4.36
N VAL A 99 8.94 -40.37 -4.53
CA VAL A 99 9.06 -39.72 -5.84
C VAL A 99 10.39 -38.98 -5.95
N ALA A 100 11.22 -39.42 -6.89
CA ALA A 100 12.41 -38.73 -7.38
C ALA A 100 12.30 -38.35 -8.88
N GLY A 101 11.26 -38.83 -9.56
CA GLY A 101 10.91 -38.57 -10.96
C GLY A 101 9.66 -37.70 -11.11
N GLN A 102 8.86 -37.95 -12.15
CA GLN A 102 7.60 -37.25 -12.41
C GLN A 102 6.39 -38.16 -12.15
N VAL A 103 5.36 -37.66 -11.46
CA VAL A 103 4.12 -38.39 -11.17
C VAL A 103 2.90 -37.47 -11.33
N LEU A 104 1.81 -38.03 -11.87
CA LEU A 104 0.51 -37.38 -12.01
C LEU A 104 -0.57 -38.25 -11.36
N PHE A 105 -1.34 -37.68 -10.44
CA PHE A 105 -2.56 -38.27 -9.89
C PHE A 105 -3.77 -37.49 -10.40
N ASN A 106 -4.75 -38.19 -10.98
CA ASN A 106 -5.98 -37.56 -11.49
C ASN A 106 -7.24 -38.35 -11.13
N TYR A 107 -8.26 -37.69 -10.57
CA TYR A 107 -9.49 -38.34 -10.09
C TYR A 107 -9.24 -39.48 -9.09
N ILE A 108 -8.26 -39.29 -8.20
CA ILE A 108 -7.94 -40.24 -7.13
C ILE A 108 -8.48 -39.73 -5.80
N ASN A 109 -9.12 -40.63 -5.04
CA ASN A 109 -9.38 -40.44 -3.63
C ASN A 109 -8.30 -41.17 -2.81
N PHE A 110 -7.43 -40.41 -2.16
CA PHE A 110 -6.44 -40.95 -1.23
C PHE A 110 -7.13 -41.26 0.10
N VAL A 111 -7.39 -42.55 0.34
CA VAL A 111 -7.98 -43.04 1.59
C VAL A 111 -6.85 -43.37 2.56
N VAL A 112 -6.61 -42.51 3.54
CA VAL A 112 -5.47 -42.63 4.46
C VAL A 112 -5.85 -43.48 5.67
N GLU A 113 -5.06 -44.49 5.99
CA GLU A 113 -5.22 -45.30 7.20
C GLU A 113 -4.52 -44.70 8.43
N ARG A 114 -4.96 -45.15 9.62
CA ARG A 114 -4.19 -45.02 10.85
C ARG A 114 -2.80 -45.63 10.69
N GLY A 115 -1.78 -44.93 11.18
CA GLY A 115 -0.41 -45.42 11.10
C GLY A 115 0.65 -44.36 11.34
N THR A 116 1.81 -44.82 11.78
CA THR A 116 3.03 -44.02 12.03
C THR A 116 4.27 -44.60 11.35
N ALA A 117 4.15 -45.71 10.61
CA ALA A 117 5.29 -46.34 9.94
C ALA A 117 5.86 -45.48 8.80
N GLN A 118 5.00 -44.68 8.16
CA GLN A 118 5.40 -43.64 7.20
C GLN A 118 4.66 -42.35 7.53
N VAL A 119 5.37 -41.23 7.52
CA VAL A 119 4.83 -39.91 7.90
C VAL A 119 4.07 -39.20 6.77
N SER A 120 4.08 -39.75 5.55
CA SER A 120 3.30 -39.23 4.42
C SER A 120 2.86 -40.31 3.44
N VAL A 121 1.86 -40.01 2.61
CA VAL A 121 1.42 -40.85 1.48
C VAL A 121 2.31 -40.64 0.27
N ILE A 122 2.68 -39.39 -0.03
CA ILE A 122 3.61 -39.00 -1.09
C ILE A 122 4.80 -38.31 -0.44
N GLN A 123 6.01 -38.76 -0.76
CA GLN A 123 7.25 -38.17 -0.27
C GLN A 123 8.21 -37.87 -1.41
N VAL A 124 8.78 -36.66 -1.40
CA VAL A 124 9.85 -36.24 -2.32
C VAL A 124 11.11 -35.92 -1.52
N GLN A 125 12.26 -36.44 -1.92
CA GLN A 125 13.54 -36.20 -1.24
C GLN A 125 14.10 -34.78 -1.45
N SER A 126 15.00 -34.38 -0.55
CA SER A 126 15.81 -33.16 -0.70
C SER A 126 16.65 -33.22 -1.98
N SER A 127 16.89 -32.06 -2.60
CA SER A 127 17.72 -31.94 -3.82
C SER A 127 17.20 -32.69 -5.04
N SER A 128 15.92 -33.06 -5.05
CA SER A 128 15.27 -33.71 -6.18
C SER A 128 14.78 -32.69 -7.22
N SER A 129 14.80 -33.05 -8.50
CA SER A 129 14.09 -32.37 -9.59
C SER A 129 12.72 -32.98 -9.85
N ALA A 130 12.17 -33.73 -8.89
CA ALA A 130 10.88 -34.40 -9.03
C ALA A 130 9.75 -33.42 -9.32
N VAL A 131 8.73 -33.91 -10.01
CA VAL A 131 7.49 -33.18 -10.27
C VAL A 131 6.34 -34.03 -9.74
N VAL A 132 5.55 -33.44 -8.85
CA VAL A 132 4.34 -34.07 -8.31
C VAL A 132 3.15 -33.24 -8.74
N ASP A 133 2.33 -33.82 -9.61
CA ASP A 133 1.07 -33.24 -10.06
C ASP A 133 -0.10 -33.98 -9.41
N ILE A 134 -1.00 -33.25 -8.75
CA ILE A 134 -2.24 -33.74 -8.16
C ILE A 134 -3.38 -32.91 -8.72
N THR A 135 -4.23 -33.52 -9.53
CA THR A 135 -5.31 -32.82 -10.24
C THR A 135 -6.65 -33.49 -9.97
N ASN A 136 -7.70 -32.73 -9.65
CA ASN A 136 -9.05 -33.27 -9.39
C ASN A 136 -9.00 -34.45 -8.41
N CYS A 137 -8.35 -34.29 -7.27
CA CYS A 137 -8.17 -35.39 -6.31
C CYS A 137 -8.90 -35.11 -5.01
N LYS A 138 -9.10 -36.17 -4.21
CA LYS A 138 -9.71 -36.10 -2.89
C LYS A 138 -8.80 -36.73 -1.84
N VAL A 139 -8.85 -36.24 -0.61
CA VAL A 139 -8.30 -36.93 0.58
C VAL A 139 -9.43 -37.30 1.51
N SER A 140 -9.41 -38.53 2.01
CA SER A 140 -10.34 -38.99 3.04
C SER A 140 -9.67 -39.93 4.03
N MET A 141 -10.26 -40.05 5.21
CA MET A 141 -9.83 -41.04 6.20
C MET A 141 -10.52 -42.38 5.94
N THR A 142 -9.85 -43.47 6.32
CA THR A 142 -10.48 -44.79 6.31
C THR A 142 -11.69 -44.81 7.26
N ILE A 143 -12.79 -45.46 6.86
CA ILE A 143 -14.01 -45.60 7.67
C ILE A 143 -13.66 -46.12 9.08
N GLY A 144 -14.11 -45.40 10.11
CA GLY A 144 -13.87 -45.73 11.52
C GLY A 144 -12.53 -45.24 12.08
N ALA A 145 -11.73 -44.49 11.31
CA ALA A 145 -10.57 -43.80 11.84
C ALA A 145 -10.96 -42.43 12.42
N ASP A 146 -10.72 -42.23 13.71
CA ASP A 146 -10.93 -40.94 14.39
C ASP A 146 -9.70 -39.99 14.32
N LEU A 147 -8.54 -40.49 13.85
CA LEU A 147 -7.29 -39.73 13.77
C LEU A 147 -6.34 -40.40 12.76
N ILE A 148 -5.60 -39.61 11.97
CA ILE A 148 -4.43 -40.05 11.19
C ILE A 148 -3.17 -39.28 11.59
N SER A 149 -1.98 -39.80 11.29
CA SER A 149 -0.70 -39.17 11.64
C SER A 149 0.23 -39.05 10.44
N ARG A 150 -0.34 -38.73 9.27
CA ARG A 150 0.35 -38.75 7.98
C ARG A 150 -0.09 -37.58 7.11
N SER A 151 0.88 -36.93 6.48
CA SER A 151 0.59 -35.96 5.41
C SER A 151 0.12 -36.67 4.14
N LEU A 152 -0.68 -36.00 3.31
CA LEU A 152 -0.83 -36.43 1.93
C LEU A 152 0.51 -36.25 1.21
N VAL A 153 1.07 -35.04 1.27
CA VAL A 153 2.33 -34.68 0.61
C VAL A 153 3.33 -34.20 1.65
N LEU A 154 4.52 -34.82 1.66
CA LEU A 154 5.71 -34.31 2.34
C LEU A 154 6.82 -34.09 1.31
N GLN A 155 7.10 -32.83 1.01
CA GLN A 155 7.98 -32.45 -0.08
C GLN A 155 9.24 -31.75 0.42
N TYR A 156 10.39 -32.36 0.19
CA TYR A 156 11.69 -31.77 0.49
C TYR A 156 12.36 -31.11 -0.72
N GLY A 157 11.94 -31.37 -1.95
CA GLY A 157 12.57 -30.82 -3.16
C GLY A 157 11.62 -30.81 -4.34
N GLY A 158 12.10 -30.41 -5.52
CA GLY A 158 11.32 -30.47 -6.76
C GLY A 158 10.18 -29.46 -6.86
N TYR A 159 9.20 -29.80 -7.70
CA TYR A 159 8.02 -28.98 -8.02
C TYR A 159 6.76 -29.67 -7.53
N LEU A 160 5.86 -28.92 -6.88
CA LEU A 160 4.54 -29.38 -6.45
C LEU A 160 3.47 -28.58 -7.18
N ASN A 161 2.62 -29.25 -7.94
CA ASN A 161 1.43 -28.66 -8.54
C ASN A 161 0.19 -29.39 -8.05
N ILE A 162 -0.68 -28.66 -7.38
CA ILE A 162 -1.97 -29.17 -6.90
C ILE A 162 -3.06 -28.29 -7.50
N ASP A 163 -4.00 -28.90 -8.20
CA ASP A 163 -5.17 -28.22 -8.74
C ASP A 163 -6.44 -29.01 -8.40
N ASN A 164 -7.44 -28.33 -7.84
CA ASN A 164 -8.71 -28.93 -7.46
C ASN A 164 -8.56 -30.16 -6.53
N LEU A 165 -7.80 -29.99 -5.43
CA LEU A 165 -7.74 -30.96 -4.34
C LEU A 165 -8.83 -30.68 -3.32
N ASN A 166 -9.66 -31.68 -3.02
CA ASN A 166 -10.66 -31.62 -1.96
C ASN A 166 -10.22 -32.45 -0.75
N ALA A 167 -10.06 -31.84 0.41
CA ALA A 167 -9.81 -32.52 1.66
C ALA A 167 -10.85 -32.08 2.69
N SER A 168 -11.67 -33.02 3.17
CA SER A 168 -12.73 -32.69 4.13
C SER A 168 -12.89 -33.72 5.22
N TYR A 169 -13.32 -33.29 6.41
CA TYR A 169 -13.64 -34.14 7.57
C TYR A 169 -12.43 -34.96 8.03
N ILE A 170 -11.30 -34.30 8.27
CA ILE A 170 -10.04 -34.95 8.62
C ILE A 170 -9.57 -34.51 10.00
N VAL A 171 -9.28 -35.47 10.87
CA VAL A 171 -8.53 -35.24 12.11
C VAL A 171 -7.14 -35.83 11.94
N THR A 172 -6.11 -35.00 12.08
CA THR A 172 -4.73 -35.40 11.77
C THR A 172 -3.70 -34.79 12.72
N THR A 173 -2.59 -35.50 12.96
CA THR A 173 -1.44 -34.90 13.68
C THR A 173 -0.45 -34.18 12.77
N GLN A 174 -0.50 -34.47 11.46
CA GLN A 174 0.38 -33.91 10.44
C GLN A 174 -0.37 -32.92 9.54
N ALA A 175 0.34 -31.96 8.94
CA ALA A 175 -0.22 -31.12 7.89
C ALA A 175 -0.66 -31.99 6.71
N ILE A 176 -1.72 -31.63 5.99
CA ILE A 176 -2.13 -32.35 4.77
C ILE A 176 -1.06 -32.17 3.69
N ILE A 177 -0.55 -30.95 3.55
CA ILE A 177 0.55 -30.62 2.65
C ILE A 177 1.68 -30.00 3.49
N GLN A 178 2.85 -30.61 3.44
CA GLN A 178 4.05 -30.11 4.12
C GLN A 178 5.19 -29.96 3.12
N CYS A 179 5.75 -28.76 3.03
CA CYS A 179 6.87 -28.44 2.14
C CYS A 179 8.03 -27.83 2.93
N SER A 180 9.25 -28.32 2.69
CA SER A 180 10.47 -27.78 3.32
C SER A 180 11.14 -26.68 2.50
N SER A 181 12.11 -26.01 3.11
CA SER A 181 12.83 -24.85 2.54
C SER A 181 13.57 -25.10 1.23
N THR A 182 13.76 -26.35 0.84
CA THR A 182 14.50 -26.80 -0.35
C THR A 182 13.60 -27.13 -1.55
N VAL A 183 12.29 -26.91 -1.44
CA VAL A 183 11.36 -27.01 -2.57
C VAL A 183 11.60 -25.87 -3.57
N ILE A 184 11.53 -26.17 -4.86
CA ILE A 184 11.83 -25.21 -5.93
C ILE A 184 10.62 -24.33 -6.22
N SER A 185 9.43 -24.91 -6.32
CA SER A 185 8.18 -24.17 -6.49
C SER A 185 6.99 -24.98 -5.99
N ILE A 186 6.02 -24.25 -5.44
CA ILE A 186 4.76 -24.81 -4.96
C ILE A 186 3.64 -24.00 -5.60
N ASN A 187 2.75 -24.68 -6.31
CA ASN A 187 1.53 -24.10 -6.87
C ASN A 187 0.33 -24.90 -6.38
N ILE A 188 -0.57 -24.26 -5.65
CA ILE A 188 -1.83 -24.83 -5.18
C ILE A 188 -2.97 -23.95 -5.70
N THR A 189 -3.86 -24.53 -6.49
CA THR A 189 -4.96 -23.79 -7.13
C THR A 189 -6.30 -24.47 -6.92
N ASN A 190 -7.35 -23.66 -6.82
CA ASN A 190 -8.76 -24.10 -6.83
C ASN A 190 -9.07 -25.23 -5.84
N SER A 191 -8.35 -25.30 -4.73
CA SER A 191 -8.43 -26.41 -3.79
C SER A 191 -9.32 -26.06 -2.61
N HIS A 192 -9.92 -27.07 -2.00
CA HIS A 192 -10.93 -26.91 -0.95
C HIS A 192 -10.56 -27.76 0.27
N PHE A 193 -10.36 -27.09 1.40
CA PHE A 193 -10.03 -27.70 2.70
C PHE A 193 -11.15 -27.36 3.68
N GLU A 194 -11.89 -28.36 4.15
CA GLU A 194 -13.08 -28.15 4.99
C GLU A 194 -13.13 -29.07 6.21
N ASP A 195 -13.39 -28.54 7.40
CA ASP A 195 -13.53 -29.32 8.63
C ASP A 195 -12.34 -30.25 8.87
N ILE A 196 -11.15 -29.63 8.86
CA ILE A 196 -9.89 -30.31 9.14
C ILE A 196 -9.36 -29.81 10.47
N THR A 197 -9.18 -30.73 11.41
CA THR A 197 -8.62 -30.45 12.74
C THR A 197 -7.24 -31.07 12.88
N ARG A 198 -6.24 -30.22 13.14
CA ARG A 198 -4.90 -30.65 13.54
C ARG A 198 -4.80 -30.81 15.06
N THR A 199 -4.37 -31.98 15.52
CA THR A 199 -4.17 -32.35 16.94
C THR A 199 -2.71 -32.76 17.20
N GLN A 200 -2.26 -32.86 18.46
CA GLN A 200 -0.85 -33.15 18.80
C GLN A 200 -0.17 -34.36 18.12
N SER A 201 1.12 -34.20 17.76
CA SER A 201 2.16 -35.23 17.90
C SER A 201 3.52 -34.58 18.22
N ASP A 202 3.84 -34.46 19.51
CA ASP A 202 5.14 -34.15 20.14
C ASP A 202 6.17 -33.27 19.39
N SER A 203 6.34 -32.03 19.88
CA SER A 203 7.43 -31.06 19.60
C SER A 203 7.75 -30.82 18.11
N GLN A 204 7.19 -29.80 17.45
CA GLN A 204 7.39 -28.37 17.69
C GLN A 204 6.21 -27.62 17.09
N ASN A 205 5.93 -26.43 17.63
CA ASN A 205 4.74 -25.58 17.42
C ASN A 205 4.54 -25.10 15.96
N GLU A 206 4.39 -26.00 15.00
CA GLU A 206 4.28 -25.70 13.58
C GLU A 206 3.02 -26.36 12.99
N GLY A 207 2.07 -25.52 12.61
CA GLY A 207 1.52 -25.70 11.28
C GLY A 207 0.00 -25.57 11.18
N GLY A 208 -0.39 -24.85 10.14
CA GLY A 208 -1.68 -25.02 9.51
C GLY A 208 -1.78 -26.35 8.78
N ILE A 209 -2.94 -26.57 8.17
CA ILE A 209 -3.24 -27.69 7.28
C ILE A 209 -2.28 -27.73 6.10
N VAL A 210 -1.86 -26.56 5.62
CA VAL A 210 -0.78 -26.40 4.66
C VAL A 210 0.38 -25.70 5.37
N SER A 211 1.50 -26.39 5.46
CA SER A 211 2.71 -25.95 6.16
C SER A 211 3.85 -25.82 5.17
N VAL A 212 4.34 -24.59 4.97
CA VAL A 212 5.31 -24.26 3.94
C VAL A 212 6.49 -23.53 4.57
N SER A 213 7.68 -24.11 4.47
CA SER A 213 8.94 -23.44 4.74
C SER A 213 9.64 -23.15 3.42
N LEU A 214 10.17 -21.93 3.22
CA LEU A 214 10.80 -21.53 1.96
C LEU A 214 12.10 -20.77 2.19
N SER A 215 13.12 -21.11 1.40
CA SER A 215 14.35 -20.33 1.23
C SER A 215 14.68 -20.17 -0.26
N GLY A 216 13.91 -19.36 -0.98
CA GLY A 216 14.01 -19.23 -2.44
C GLY A 216 12.70 -18.82 -3.13
N SER A 217 12.66 -18.87 -4.45
CA SER A 217 11.58 -18.31 -5.25
C SER A 217 10.31 -19.18 -5.31
N GLY A 218 9.14 -18.56 -5.06
CA GLY A 218 7.88 -18.88 -5.74
C GLY A 218 6.94 -19.91 -5.10
N TYR A 219 6.19 -19.48 -4.08
CA TYR A 219 4.98 -20.15 -3.63
C TYR A 219 3.74 -19.36 -4.06
N TYR A 220 2.86 -20.05 -4.78
CA TYR A 220 1.59 -19.53 -5.28
C TYR A 220 0.45 -20.38 -4.72
N LEU A 221 -0.50 -19.71 -4.08
CA LEU A 221 -1.76 -20.32 -3.64
C LEU A 221 -2.88 -19.42 -4.15
N THR A 222 -3.73 -19.95 -5.02
CA THR A 222 -4.76 -19.15 -5.72
C THR A 222 -6.14 -19.81 -5.67
N GLY A 223 -7.18 -19.01 -5.44
CA GLY A 223 -8.58 -19.46 -5.59
C GLY A 223 -8.98 -20.62 -4.68
N SER A 224 -8.27 -20.83 -3.58
CA SER A 224 -8.48 -21.96 -2.68
C SER A 224 -9.20 -21.53 -1.40
N GLN A 225 -10.00 -22.44 -0.85
CA GLN A 225 -10.87 -22.21 0.30
C GLN A 225 -10.42 -23.04 1.50
N PHE A 226 -10.42 -22.40 2.67
CA PHE A 226 -10.13 -23.01 3.96
C PHE A 226 -11.31 -22.72 4.89
N ILE A 227 -12.13 -23.72 5.14
CA ILE A 227 -13.38 -23.59 5.89
C ILE A 227 -13.30 -24.46 7.13
N GLN A 228 -13.50 -23.90 8.32
CA GLN A 228 -13.42 -24.63 9.60
C GLN A 228 -12.09 -25.40 9.75
N CYS A 229 -11.01 -24.75 9.32
CA CYS A 229 -9.65 -25.26 9.40
C CYS A 229 -9.05 -24.93 10.77
N LYS A 230 -8.84 -25.94 11.62
CA LYS A 230 -8.55 -25.72 13.05
C LYS A 230 -7.24 -26.35 13.48
N SER A 231 -6.49 -25.61 14.28
CA SER A 231 -5.32 -26.09 15.02
C SER A 231 -5.56 -25.71 16.49
N THR A 232 -6.20 -26.60 17.26
CA THR A 232 -6.83 -26.26 18.56
C THR A 232 -5.88 -26.32 19.76
N GLU A 233 -4.62 -26.68 19.52
CA GLU A 233 -3.62 -26.87 20.55
C GLU A 233 -3.07 -25.55 21.10
N VAL A 234 -2.64 -25.55 22.37
CA VAL A 234 -1.94 -24.40 22.96
C VAL A 234 -0.64 -24.14 22.19
N ASN A 235 -0.40 -22.88 21.81
CA ASN A 235 0.72 -22.46 20.95
C ASN A 235 0.67 -22.93 19.49
N SER A 236 -0.47 -23.43 18.99
CA SER A 236 -0.63 -23.69 17.57
C SER A 236 -0.46 -22.42 16.71
N LYS A 237 0.03 -22.61 15.49
CA LYS A 237 0.38 -21.52 14.56
C LYS A 237 -0.32 -21.75 13.22
N GLY A 238 -1.31 -20.91 12.91
CA GLY A 238 -2.08 -21.00 11.66
C GLY A 238 -3.14 -22.10 11.73
N GLY A 239 -4.41 -21.77 11.59
CA GLY A 239 -5.46 -22.79 11.47
C GLY A 239 -5.40 -23.44 10.09
N ALA A 240 -5.27 -22.60 9.07
CA ALA A 240 -5.17 -23.03 7.68
C ALA A 240 -3.72 -23.05 7.17
N LEU A 241 -3.00 -21.93 7.27
CA LEU A 241 -1.66 -21.77 6.71
C LEU A 241 -0.61 -21.47 7.78
N TYR A 242 0.51 -22.18 7.70
CA TYR A 242 1.76 -21.80 8.37
C TYR A 242 2.84 -21.58 7.33
N LEU A 243 3.41 -20.37 7.34
CA LEU A 243 4.46 -19.96 6.43
C LEU A 243 5.72 -19.64 7.23
N SER A 244 6.82 -20.32 6.93
CA SER A 244 8.15 -20.03 7.50
C SER A 244 9.07 -19.54 6.39
N LEU A 245 9.27 -18.23 6.32
CA LEU A 245 9.84 -17.54 5.14
C LEU A 245 11.22 -16.94 5.43
N GLN A 246 12.20 -17.24 4.56
CA GLN A 246 13.60 -16.79 4.71
C GLN A 246 14.27 -16.56 3.33
N LYS A 247 15.41 -15.86 3.31
CA LYS A 247 16.34 -15.75 2.17
C LYS A 247 15.68 -15.35 0.83
N TYR A 248 15.04 -14.19 0.77
CA TYR A 248 14.41 -13.69 -0.46
C TYR A 248 13.23 -14.53 -0.96
N ALA A 249 12.52 -15.21 -0.05
CA ALA A 249 11.29 -15.90 -0.40
C ALA A 249 10.22 -14.91 -0.88
N HIS A 250 9.65 -15.18 -2.06
CA HIS A 250 8.55 -14.40 -2.61
C HIS A 250 7.29 -15.28 -2.63
N VAL A 251 6.31 -14.89 -1.83
CA VAL A 251 5.04 -15.60 -1.68
C VAL A 251 3.91 -14.71 -2.15
N ASN A 252 3.09 -15.24 -3.06
CA ASN A 252 1.91 -14.53 -3.56
C ASN A 252 0.67 -15.40 -3.33
N LEU A 253 -0.21 -14.90 -2.46
CA LEU A 253 -1.50 -15.52 -2.14
C LEU A 253 -2.59 -14.72 -2.87
N LYS A 254 -3.46 -15.40 -3.63
CA LYS A 254 -4.48 -14.76 -4.46
C LYS A 254 -5.87 -15.32 -4.27
N ASN A 255 -6.87 -14.46 -4.14
CA ASN A 255 -8.28 -14.87 -4.15
C ASN A 255 -8.56 -16.02 -3.16
N LEU A 256 -8.02 -15.94 -1.95
CA LEU A 256 -8.21 -17.00 -0.94
C LEU A 256 -9.35 -16.65 0.00
N GLU A 257 -9.98 -17.70 0.51
CA GLU A 257 -11.05 -17.61 1.48
C GLU A 257 -10.68 -18.41 2.73
N PHE A 258 -10.75 -17.76 3.87
CA PHE A 258 -10.60 -18.34 5.20
C PHE A 258 -11.90 -18.09 5.95
N ASP A 259 -12.66 -19.14 6.21
CA ASP A 259 -13.93 -19.07 6.93
C ASP A 259 -13.86 -19.93 8.20
N GLN A 260 -14.14 -19.33 9.36
CA GLN A 260 -14.16 -20.01 10.66
C GLN A 260 -12.87 -20.81 10.97
N CYS A 261 -11.72 -20.31 10.50
CA CYS A 261 -10.43 -20.92 10.79
C CYS A 261 -9.99 -20.58 12.23
N GLU A 262 -9.38 -21.53 12.93
CA GLU A 262 -9.05 -21.38 14.36
C GLU A 262 -7.62 -21.82 14.68
N ALA A 263 -6.89 -21.00 15.45
CA ALA A 263 -5.59 -21.35 16.00
C ALA A 263 -5.29 -20.62 17.31
N TYR A 264 -4.15 -20.90 17.95
CA TYR A 264 -3.68 -20.12 19.08
C TYR A 264 -3.13 -18.76 18.63
N ARG A 265 -2.43 -18.72 17.49
CA ARG A 265 -2.00 -17.49 16.80
C ARG A 265 -2.26 -17.60 15.31
N GLY A 266 -2.86 -16.55 14.72
CA GLY A 266 -3.18 -16.53 13.31
C GLY A 266 -4.28 -17.53 12.97
N GLY A 267 -5.55 -17.22 13.25
CA GLY A 267 -6.65 -18.17 13.04
C GLY A 267 -6.69 -18.71 11.62
N GLY A 268 -6.52 -17.85 10.62
CA GLY A 268 -6.27 -18.26 9.23
C GLY A 268 -4.79 -18.55 8.97
N ILE A 269 -3.95 -17.52 9.07
CA ILE A 269 -2.56 -17.55 8.62
C ILE A 269 -1.61 -17.18 9.76
N TYR A 270 -0.57 -18.00 9.93
CA TYR A 270 0.61 -17.63 10.71
C TYR A 270 1.82 -17.50 9.80
N VAL A 271 2.53 -16.38 9.91
CA VAL A 271 3.78 -16.12 9.20
C VAL A 271 4.90 -15.99 10.22
N ASP A 272 5.80 -16.97 10.20
CA ASP A 272 7.09 -16.93 10.86
C ASP A 272 8.15 -16.47 9.87
N SER A 273 8.98 -15.54 10.30
CA SER A 273 9.84 -14.82 9.38
C SER A 273 11.20 -14.63 9.99
N GLN A 274 12.23 -14.84 9.19
CA GLN A 274 13.60 -14.49 9.56
C GLN A 274 14.05 -13.30 8.73
N SER A 275 14.58 -13.46 7.50
CA SER A 275 15.09 -12.30 6.74
C SER A 275 14.67 -12.24 5.28
N ASP A 276 14.55 -11.00 4.78
CA ASP A 276 14.44 -10.57 3.38
C ASP A 276 13.30 -11.19 2.55
N TYR A 277 12.23 -11.73 3.14
CA TYR A 277 11.09 -12.26 2.37
C TYR A 277 10.07 -11.18 1.98
N GLN A 278 9.25 -11.47 0.97
CA GLN A 278 8.08 -10.69 0.60
C GLN A 278 6.83 -11.58 0.53
N LEU A 279 5.80 -11.24 1.31
CA LEU A 279 4.48 -11.85 1.26
C LEU A 279 3.46 -10.82 0.77
N THR A 280 2.79 -11.14 -0.33
CA THR A 280 1.72 -10.32 -0.90
C THR A 280 0.42 -11.09 -0.92
N LEU A 281 -0.62 -10.51 -0.30
CA LEU A 281 -2.01 -10.92 -0.44
C LEU A 281 -2.67 -10.01 -1.46
N SER A 282 -3.17 -10.59 -2.56
CA SER A 282 -3.73 -9.82 -3.68
C SER A 282 -4.98 -10.47 -4.25
N THR A 283 -5.71 -9.72 -5.07
CA THR A 283 -6.86 -10.22 -5.82
C THR A 283 -6.80 -9.79 -7.27
N THR A 284 -7.69 -10.36 -8.08
CA THR A 284 -8.00 -9.92 -9.44
C THR A 284 -9.34 -9.17 -9.43
N ASP A 285 -9.62 -8.32 -10.43
CA ASP A 285 -10.69 -7.30 -10.50
C ASP A 285 -12.16 -7.77 -10.25
N SER A 286 -12.40 -9.02 -9.87
CA SER A 286 -13.72 -9.58 -9.55
C SER A 286 -13.79 -10.39 -8.25
N ASN A 287 -12.66 -10.69 -7.58
CA ASN A 287 -12.61 -11.56 -6.41
C ASN A 287 -12.16 -10.80 -5.16
N GLN A 288 -12.60 -11.27 -3.99
CA GLN A 288 -12.15 -10.76 -2.68
C GLN A 288 -11.20 -11.76 -2.03
N PHE A 289 -10.28 -11.26 -1.21
CA PHE A 289 -9.48 -12.08 -0.30
C PHE A 289 -10.16 -12.03 1.06
N LEU A 290 -10.72 -13.14 1.51
CA LEU A 290 -11.69 -13.18 2.60
C LEU A 290 -11.12 -13.84 3.85
N PHE A 291 -11.30 -13.17 4.99
CA PHE A 291 -11.21 -13.74 6.33
C PHE A 291 -12.55 -13.50 7.02
N THR A 292 -13.30 -14.55 7.27
CA THR A 292 -14.63 -14.49 7.91
C THR A 292 -14.60 -15.32 9.17
N GLU A 293 -14.94 -14.70 10.30
CA GLU A 293 -15.08 -15.39 11.59
C GLU A 293 -13.83 -16.20 11.99
N CYS A 294 -12.64 -15.77 11.55
CA CYS A 294 -11.38 -16.40 11.92
C CYS A 294 -11.02 -16.05 13.37
N ILE A 295 -10.64 -17.06 14.15
CA ILE A 295 -10.44 -16.95 15.59
C ILE A 295 -9.01 -17.31 15.97
N ALA A 296 -8.37 -16.43 16.73
CA ALA A 296 -7.15 -16.74 17.46
C ALA A 296 -7.44 -16.79 18.96
N ASN A 297 -6.92 -17.79 19.66
CA ASN A 297 -6.99 -17.79 21.11
C ASN A 297 -6.19 -16.62 21.71
N LEU A 298 -5.03 -16.28 21.15
CA LEU A 298 -4.13 -15.26 21.69
C LEU A 298 -3.95 -14.06 20.75
N GLN A 299 -3.42 -14.22 19.54
CA GLN A 299 -2.99 -13.09 18.71
C GLN A 299 -3.34 -13.29 17.24
N GLY A 300 -3.94 -12.26 16.62
CA GLY A 300 -4.20 -12.22 15.19
C GLY A 300 -5.32 -13.16 14.77
N GLY A 301 -6.58 -12.75 14.93
CA GLY A 301 -7.72 -13.62 14.62
C GLY A 301 -7.70 -14.11 13.17
N GLY A 302 -7.41 -13.24 12.21
CA GLY A 302 -7.11 -13.62 10.83
C GLY A 302 -5.66 -14.00 10.62
N ILE A 303 -4.74 -13.05 10.88
CA ILE A 303 -3.31 -13.20 10.56
C ILE A 303 -2.45 -12.88 11.79
N TYR A 304 -1.47 -13.74 12.05
CA TYR A 304 -0.29 -13.40 12.84
C TYR A 304 0.91 -13.25 11.91
N ALA A 305 1.61 -12.12 11.97
CA ALA A 305 2.79 -11.85 11.16
C ALA A 305 3.98 -11.42 12.01
N ASN A 306 5.08 -12.17 11.93
CA ASN A 306 6.40 -11.72 12.34
C ASN A 306 7.07 -11.07 11.11
N ILE A 307 7.54 -9.83 11.19
CA ILE A 307 8.11 -9.06 10.08
C ILE A 307 9.44 -8.46 10.55
N GLN A 308 10.55 -9.15 10.30
CA GLN A 308 11.87 -8.75 10.80
C GLN A 308 12.87 -8.59 9.65
N TYR A 309 14.02 -7.95 9.85
CA TYR A 309 15.17 -7.99 8.92
C TYR A 309 14.81 -7.81 7.41
N ASN A 310 14.33 -6.62 7.04
CA ASN A 310 13.89 -6.19 5.70
C ASN A 310 12.71 -6.95 5.08
N CYS A 311 12.00 -7.76 5.86
CA CYS A 311 10.84 -8.47 5.36
C CYS A 311 9.68 -7.54 5.03
N LYS A 312 8.83 -7.96 4.08
CA LYS A 312 7.68 -7.19 3.61
C LYS A 312 6.38 -7.98 3.67
N LEU A 313 5.36 -7.40 4.30
CA LEU A 313 3.96 -7.85 4.21
C LEU A 313 3.17 -6.80 3.45
N THR A 314 2.49 -7.19 2.36
CA THR A 314 1.63 -6.31 1.56
C THR A 314 0.24 -6.89 1.43
N LEU A 315 -0.77 -6.11 1.81
CA LEU A 315 -2.17 -6.38 1.56
C LEU A 315 -2.64 -5.42 0.46
N SER A 316 -2.87 -5.92 -0.75
CA SER A 316 -3.21 -5.10 -1.92
C SER A 316 -4.42 -5.60 -2.72
N GLY A 317 -5.16 -6.57 -2.20
CA GLY A 317 -6.25 -7.24 -2.89
C GLY A 317 -7.65 -7.03 -2.31
N ASN A 318 -8.03 -5.82 -1.89
CA ASN A 318 -9.35 -5.61 -1.26
C ASN A 318 -9.62 -6.65 -0.14
N CYS A 319 -8.61 -6.90 0.71
CA CYS A 319 -8.70 -7.94 1.73
C CYS A 319 -9.82 -7.56 2.71
N LEU A 320 -10.76 -8.46 2.94
CA LEU A 320 -11.89 -8.24 3.84
C LEU A 320 -11.78 -9.16 5.04
N PHE A 321 -11.62 -8.56 6.21
CA PHE A 321 -11.67 -9.21 7.51
C PHE A 321 -13.02 -8.90 8.13
N THR A 322 -13.87 -9.91 8.30
CA THR A 322 -15.22 -9.78 8.86
C THR A 322 -15.34 -10.62 10.11
N SER A 323 -15.68 -9.99 11.24
CA SER A 323 -15.93 -10.68 12.51
C SER A 323 -14.76 -11.56 13.00
N CYS A 324 -13.51 -11.23 12.60
CA CYS A 324 -12.33 -11.94 13.10
C CYS A 324 -12.06 -11.58 14.57
N SER A 325 -11.63 -12.55 15.38
CA SER A 325 -11.50 -12.38 16.83
C SER A 325 -10.17 -12.87 17.41
N ALA A 326 -9.60 -12.10 18.36
CA ALA A 326 -8.55 -12.55 19.26
C ALA A 326 -9.12 -12.68 20.68
N ASN A 327 -9.40 -13.90 21.13
CA ASN A 327 -10.23 -14.16 22.34
C ASN A 327 -9.53 -13.88 23.66
N ASN A 328 -8.20 -13.91 23.71
CA ASN A 328 -7.40 -13.61 24.91
C ASN A 328 -6.12 -12.84 24.54
N GLY A 329 -6.23 -11.91 23.59
CA GLY A 329 -5.12 -11.04 23.25
C GLY A 329 -5.42 -10.10 22.11
N ASN A 330 -4.39 -9.79 21.32
CA ASN A 330 -4.36 -8.57 20.52
C ASN A 330 -4.57 -8.83 19.03
N GLY A 331 -5.12 -7.84 18.33
CA GLY A 331 -5.29 -7.88 16.88
C GLY A 331 -6.41 -8.82 16.45
N GLY A 332 -7.66 -8.39 16.51
CA GLY A 332 -8.80 -9.23 16.11
C GLY A 332 -8.73 -9.65 14.64
N GLY A 333 -8.31 -8.75 13.76
CA GLY A 333 -7.94 -9.08 12.38
C GLY A 333 -6.48 -9.52 12.27
N ILE A 334 -5.54 -8.61 12.56
CA ILE A 334 -4.11 -8.84 12.37
C ILE A 334 -3.33 -8.51 13.64
N TYR A 335 -2.45 -9.43 14.02
CA TYR A 335 -1.33 -9.13 14.90
C TYR A 335 -0.05 -9.07 14.08
N SER A 336 0.71 -7.99 14.22
CA SER A 336 1.98 -7.81 13.53
C SER A 336 3.08 -7.39 14.50
N TYR A 337 4.21 -8.09 14.42
CA TYR A 337 5.46 -7.75 15.09
C TYR A 337 6.44 -7.27 14.02
N ASN A 338 6.82 -6.00 14.05
CA ASN A 338 7.73 -5.38 13.10
C ASN A 338 9.04 -4.96 13.77
N ASP A 339 10.16 -5.55 13.34
CA ASP A 339 11.51 -5.29 13.84
C ASP A 339 12.47 -5.22 12.65
N GLY A 340 12.44 -4.08 11.97
CA GLY A 340 13.24 -3.80 10.78
C GLY A 340 12.62 -4.22 9.46
N GLY A 341 11.29 -4.31 9.35
CA GLY A 341 10.62 -4.64 8.09
C GLY A 341 9.52 -3.65 7.70
N ASN A 342 8.71 -4.05 6.72
CA ASN A 342 7.75 -3.18 6.04
C ASN A 342 6.35 -3.82 5.97
N VAL A 343 5.35 -3.13 6.48
CA VAL A 343 3.93 -3.52 6.37
C VAL A 343 3.19 -2.48 5.57
N ILE A 344 2.53 -2.90 4.49
CA ILE A 344 1.77 -2.03 3.59
C ILE A 344 0.33 -2.54 3.45
N ILE A 345 -0.63 -1.65 3.65
CA ILE A 345 -2.07 -1.94 3.49
C ILE A 345 -2.67 -0.95 2.49
N ASN A 346 -3.13 -1.48 1.35
CA ASN A 346 -3.59 -0.73 0.19
C ASN A 346 -4.94 -1.27 -0.32
N SER A 347 -5.46 -0.62 -1.37
CA SER A 347 -6.56 -1.15 -2.19
C SER A 347 -7.80 -1.46 -1.34
N GLN A 348 -8.33 -0.47 -0.62
CA GLN A 348 -9.59 -0.57 0.14
C GLN A 348 -9.73 -1.83 1.01
N CYS A 349 -8.63 -2.32 1.61
CA CYS A 349 -8.74 -3.42 2.57
C CYS A 349 -9.67 -3.01 3.70
N LYS A 350 -10.56 -3.90 4.14
CA LYS A 350 -11.59 -3.59 5.13
C LYS A 350 -11.51 -4.53 6.32
N PHE A 351 -11.51 -3.95 7.50
CA PHE A 351 -11.68 -4.61 8.79
C PHE A 351 -13.05 -4.23 9.32
N TYR A 352 -13.95 -5.19 9.37
CA TYR A 352 -15.34 -5.00 9.74
C TYR A 352 -15.70 -5.89 10.93
N GLN A 353 -16.13 -5.27 12.03
CA GLN A 353 -16.56 -5.99 13.24
C GLN A 353 -15.49 -6.93 13.81
N CYS A 354 -14.21 -6.63 13.60
CA CYS A 354 -13.12 -7.38 14.22
C CYS A 354 -13.03 -7.06 15.71
N ILE A 355 -12.80 -8.08 16.54
CA ILE A 355 -12.80 -7.93 18.00
C ILE A 355 -11.49 -8.43 18.59
N SER A 356 -10.88 -7.66 19.47
CA SER A 356 -9.81 -8.14 20.34
C SER A 356 -10.26 -8.08 21.80
N TYR A 357 -10.07 -9.16 22.55
CA TYR A 357 -10.12 -9.13 24.02
C TYR A 357 -8.72 -8.81 24.54
N GLY A 358 -8.23 -7.65 24.09
CA GLY A 358 -6.88 -7.15 24.19
C GLY A 358 -6.84 -5.75 23.57
N ASN A 359 -5.83 -5.47 22.76
CA ASN A 359 -5.67 -4.20 22.05
C ASN A 359 -5.76 -4.39 20.54
N GLY A 360 -6.23 -3.37 19.82
CA GLY A 360 -6.30 -3.40 18.36
C GLY A 360 -7.42 -4.32 17.87
N GLY A 361 -8.68 -3.87 17.88
CA GLY A 361 -9.80 -4.70 17.42
C GLY A 361 -9.63 -5.15 15.98
N GLY A 362 -9.23 -4.26 15.07
CA GLY A 362 -8.77 -4.59 13.73
C GLY A 362 -7.31 -5.06 13.72
N ILE A 363 -6.38 -4.16 14.04
CA ILE A 363 -4.94 -4.39 13.94
C ILE A 363 -4.24 -4.08 15.26
N TYR A 364 -3.38 -4.98 15.70
CA TYR A 364 -2.33 -4.69 16.67
C TYR A 364 -0.98 -4.70 15.97
N HIS A 365 -0.29 -3.56 15.99
CA HIS A 365 1.02 -3.38 15.39
C HIS A 365 2.07 -3.07 16.46
N ARG A 366 2.98 -4.00 16.68
CA ARG A 366 4.12 -3.82 17.58
C ARG A 366 5.35 -3.45 16.76
N ILE A 367 6.02 -2.37 17.14
CA ILE A 367 7.23 -1.89 16.45
C ILE A 367 8.44 -1.92 17.39
N ALA A 368 9.58 -2.35 16.84
CA ALA A 368 10.88 -2.39 17.50
C ALA A 368 11.96 -1.75 16.60
N PHE A 369 12.20 -0.44 16.76
CA PHE A 369 13.25 0.31 16.05
C PHE A 369 14.65 0.05 16.64
N PHE A 370 15.12 -1.20 16.72
CA PHE A 370 16.41 -1.48 17.38
C PHE A 370 17.61 -1.21 16.48
N GLN A 371 17.69 -1.85 15.32
CA GLN A 371 18.89 -1.82 14.45
C GLN A 371 18.58 -1.73 12.95
N SER A 372 17.31 -1.54 12.59
CA SER A 372 16.86 -1.56 11.20
C SER A 372 15.61 -0.71 11.03
N VAL A 373 15.44 -0.19 9.81
CA VAL A 373 14.34 0.69 9.45
C VAL A 373 13.01 -0.07 9.52
N CYS A 374 12.04 0.47 10.25
CA CYS A 374 10.68 -0.06 10.30
C CYS A 374 9.74 0.81 9.48
N LYS A 375 8.87 0.19 8.69
CA LYS A 375 7.85 0.86 7.89
C LYS A 375 6.48 0.27 8.16
N PHE A 376 5.49 1.12 8.41
CA PHE A 376 4.09 0.77 8.43
C PHE A 376 3.28 1.85 7.70
N THR A 377 2.63 1.45 6.61
CA THR A 377 1.91 2.35 5.72
C THR A 377 0.50 1.83 5.45
N ILE A 378 -0.50 2.70 5.63
CA ILE A 378 -1.88 2.49 5.20
C ILE A 378 -2.21 3.54 4.14
N ASN A 379 -2.24 3.13 2.86
CA ASN A 379 -2.58 4.02 1.74
C ASN A 379 -4.08 4.04 1.43
N ASP A 380 -4.79 2.95 1.71
CA ASP A 380 -6.25 2.89 1.56
C ASP A 380 -6.81 1.68 2.31
N ALA A 381 -7.37 1.91 3.50
CA ALA A 381 -8.03 0.86 4.28
C ALA A 381 -9.18 1.41 5.13
N ILE A 382 -10.19 0.57 5.38
CA ILE A 382 -11.37 0.90 6.17
C ILE A 382 -11.37 0.07 7.46
N PHE A 383 -11.56 0.74 8.59
CA PHE A 383 -11.76 0.15 9.91
C PHE A 383 -13.13 0.55 10.40
N GLN A 384 -14.06 -0.40 10.40
CA GLN A 384 -15.46 -0.14 10.69
C GLN A 384 -15.99 -1.08 11.76
N GLU A 385 -16.59 -0.50 12.80
CA GLU A 385 -17.22 -1.24 13.91
C GLU A 385 -16.29 -2.25 14.60
N CYS A 386 -14.97 -2.04 14.57
CA CYS A 386 -14.01 -2.88 15.27
C CYS A 386 -13.99 -2.55 16.77
N GLU A 387 -13.78 -3.56 17.62
CA GLU A 387 -13.83 -3.41 19.08
C GLU A 387 -12.54 -3.92 19.78
N ALA A 388 -11.98 -3.11 20.67
CA ALA A 388 -10.93 -3.51 21.61
C ALA A 388 -11.50 -3.57 23.04
N LYS A 389 -11.57 -4.78 23.60
CA LYS A 389 -12.19 -5.06 24.90
C LYS A 389 -11.14 -5.27 25.97
N TYR A 390 -11.41 -4.72 27.14
CA TYR A 390 -10.62 -5.00 28.33
C TYR A 390 -10.71 -6.49 28.67
N SER A 391 -9.57 -7.06 29.02
CA SER A 391 -9.45 -8.45 29.43
C SER A 391 -8.39 -8.59 30.50
N SER A 392 -8.78 -9.20 31.63
CA SER A 392 -7.86 -9.56 32.72
C SER A 392 -6.97 -10.76 32.38
N SER A 393 -7.27 -11.47 31.28
CA SER A 393 -6.48 -12.62 30.81
C SER A 393 -5.24 -12.21 30.02
N VAL A 394 -5.19 -10.97 29.52
CA VAL A 394 -4.04 -10.43 28.79
C VAL A 394 -3.06 -9.82 29.78
N PRO A 395 -1.78 -10.25 29.80
CA PRO A 395 -0.76 -9.60 30.60
C PRO A 395 -0.58 -8.13 30.19
N GLY A 396 -0.70 -7.21 31.14
CA GLY A 396 -0.55 -5.78 30.91
C GLY A 396 -1.88 -5.05 30.69
N LYS A 397 -1.84 -3.91 29.99
CA LYS A 397 -3.01 -3.09 29.71
C LYS A 397 -3.72 -3.55 28.43
N SER A 398 -5.05 -3.66 28.48
CA SER A 398 -5.91 -4.11 27.39
C SER A 398 -7.08 -3.13 27.18
N GLY A 399 -7.82 -3.26 26.07
CA GLY A 399 -8.97 -2.40 25.76
C GLY A 399 -8.63 -1.09 25.04
N TYR A 400 -7.48 -0.99 24.35
CA TYR A 400 -7.04 0.22 23.65
C TYR A 400 -7.05 0.03 22.13
N GLY A 401 -7.40 1.09 21.38
CA GLY A 401 -7.33 1.09 19.92
C GLY A 401 -8.36 0.18 19.26
N GLY A 402 -9.63 0.61 19.19
CA GLY A 402 -10.71 -0.24 18.68
C GLY A 402 -10.49 -0.68 17.23
N GLY A 403 -10.03 0.23 16.38
CA GLY A 403 -9.55 -0.11 15.04
C GLY A 403 -8.11 -0.62 15.05
N ILE A 404 -7.19 0.21 15.53
CA ILE A 404 -5.74 0.00 15.44
C ILE A 404 -5.08 0.35 16.78
N PHE A 405 -4.17 -0.51 17.21
CA PHE A 405 -3.23 -0.22 18.29
C PHE A 405 -1.79 -0.29 17.76
N ILE A 406 -0.98 0.71 18.10
CA ILE A 406 0.44 0.78 17.73
C ILE A 406 1.31 0.92 18.98
N GLY A 407 2.21 -0.03 19.20
CA GLY A 407 3.09 -0.06 20.37
C GLY A 407 4.57 -0.07 20.00
N ALA A 408 5.28 1.02 20.23
CA ALA A 408 6.72 1.12 19.96
C ALA A 408 7.59 0.84 21.19
N TYR A 409 8.57 -0.07 21.04
CA TYR A 409 9.52 -0.43 22.11
C TYR A 409 10.77 0.46 22.16
N SER A 410 11.06 1.19 21.08
CA SER A 410 12.20 2.10 20.98
C SER A 410 11.81 3.38 20.24
N ASN A 411 12.79 4.24 19.96
CA ASN A 411 12.53 5.57 19.41
C ASN A 411 12.29 5.51 17.90
N PHE A 412 11.18 6.10 17.47
CA PHE A 412 10.92 6.37 16.07
C PHE A 412 11.85 7.47 15.54
N ALA A 413 12.52 7.19 14.43
CA ALA A 413 13.50 8.08 13.82
C ALA A 413 13.29 8.20 12.29
N PRO A 414 12.43 9.15 11.84
CA PRO A 414 12.22 9.41 10.40
C PRO A 414 13.53 9.68 9.65
N SER A 415 14.48 10.38 10.28
CA SER A 415 15.80 10.67 9.71
C SER A 415 16.65 9.43 9.45
N ALA A 416 16.35 8.30 10.10
CA ALA A 416 16.98 7.02 9.86
C ALA A 416 16.26 6.21 8.77
N GLY A 417 15.12 6.70 8.26
CA GLY A 417 14.30 6.07 7.23
C GLY A 417 13.04 5.36 7.74
N ASP A 418 12.75 5.44 9.05
CA ASP A 418 11.51 4.88 9.62
C ASP A 418 10.28 5.58 9.04
N ILE A 419 9.24 4.80 8.74
CA ILE A 419 7.98 5.31 8.19
C ILE A 419 6.83 4.80 9.05
N LEU A 420 6.00 5.73 9.51
CA LEU A 420 4.71 5.43 10.13
C LEU A 420 3.69 6.36 9.50
N ASP A 421 2.91 5.82 8.57
CA ASP A 421 2.01 6.58 7.72
C ASP A 421 0.62 5.94 7.68
N LEU A 422 -0.37 6.66 8.19
CA LEU A 422 -1.76 6.23 8.29
C LEU A 422 -2.71 7.14 7.48
N HIS A 423 -2.20 7.98 6.57
CA HIS A 423 -3.00 9.00 5.86
C HIS A 423 -4.18 8.40 5.06
N GLY A 424 -4.04 7.17 4.58
CA GLY A 424 -5.06 6.46 3.82
C GLY A 424 -6.09 5.69 4.66
N MET A 425 -6.03 5.81 5.99
CA MET A 425 -6.96 5.14 6.90
C MET A 425 -8.35 5.81 6.88
N LYS A 426 -9.40 5.00 6.84
CA LYS A 426 -10.79 5.42 7.00
C LYS A 426 -11.38 4.74 8.23
N ILE A 427 -11.84 5.52 9.20
CA ILE A 427 -12.41 5.04 10.46
C ILE A 427 -13.92 5.34 10.53
N ASP A 428 -14.69 4.39 11.05
CA ASP A 428 -16.15 4.53 11.26
C ASP A 428 -16.67 3.61 12.38
N GLY A 429 -17.21 4.19 13.46
CA GLY A 429 -17.94 3.43 14.49
C GLY A 429 -17.13 2.43 15.32
N ASN A 430 -15.80 2.55 15.35
CA ASN A 430 -14.93 1.69 16.17
C ASN A 430 -15.09 2.00 17.67
N LYS A 431 -14.79 1.03 18.55
CA LYS A 431 -14.90 1.19 20.01
C LYS A 431 -13.71 0.58 20.74
N ALA A 432 -13.28 1.24 21.80
CA ALA A 432 -12.32 0.71 22.75
C ALA A 432 -12.86 0.88 24.17
N ASP A 433 -12.76 -0.14 25.02
CA ASP A 433 -13.22 -0.08 26.41
C ASP A 433 -12.46 0.98 27.22
N ASN A 434 -11.21 1.27 26.83
CA ASN A 434 -10.39 2.33 27.38
C ASN A 434 -10.25 3.50 26.39
N TYR A 435 -9.10 3.62 25.72
CA TYR A 435 -8.70 4.84 25.03
C TYR A 435 -8.36 4.59 23.56
N GLY A 436 -8.59 5.59 22.72
CA GLY A 436 -8.43 5.50 21.26
C GLY A 436 -9.52 4.62 20.65
N GLN A 437 -10.71 5.18 20.41
CA GLN A 437 -11.84 4.43 19.84
C GLN A 437 -11.46 3.81 18.49
N SER A 438 -10.71 4.55 17.66
CA SER A 438 -10.19 4.03 16.40
C SER A 438 -8.69 3.75 16.47
N LEU A 439 -7.88 4.69 16.97
CA LEU A 439 -6.42 4.55 17.00
C LEU A 439 -5.88 4.83 18.41
N TYR A 440 -5.03 3.93 18.90
CA TYR A 440 -4.22 4.17 20.09
C TYR A 440 -2.73 3.94 19.83
N VAL A 441 -1.88 4.94 20.13
CA VAL A 441 -0.44 4.89 19.83
C VAL A 441 0.42 5.09 21.08
N ILE A 442 1.44 4.26 21.24
CA ILE A 442 2.49 4.40 22.26
C ILE A 442 3.81 4.65 21.52
N LEU A 443 4.34 5.87 21.64
CA LEU A 443 5.54 6.30 20.92
C LEU A 443 6.33 7.35 21.71
N ASN A 444 7.63 7.18 21.95
CA ASN A 444 8.43 8.18 22.69
C ASN A 444 8.41 9.57 22.04
N ASN A 445 8.54 9.64 20.71
CA ASN A 445 8.52 10.88 19.93
C ASN A 445 7.12 11.11 19.32
N LEU A 446 6.06 10.86 20.10
CA LEU A 446 4.67 10.92 19.64
C LEU A 446 4.32 12.27 19.00
N GLU A 447 4.67 13.36 19.70
CA GLU A 447 4.48 14.73 19.23
C GLU A 447 5.20 14.96 17.89
N SER A 448 6.48 14.59 17.81
CA SER A 448 7.25 14.75 16.57
C SER A 448 6.61 14.01 15.41
N TRP A 449 6.15 12.77 15.60
CA TRP A 449 5.42 12.01 14.57
C TRP A 449 4.10 12.67 14.17
N CYS A 450 3.32 13.13 15.15
CA CYS A 450 2.06 13.84 14.93
C CYS A 450 2.26 15.16 14.17
N MET A 451 3.41 15.79 14.30
CA MET A 451 3.79 17.00 13.58
C MET A 451 4.53 16.74 12.27
N LEU A 452 4.79 15.48 11.89
CA LEU A 452 5.35 15.18 10.57
C LEU A 452 4.33 15.51 9.47
N GLY A 453 4.83 16.07 8.37
CA GLY A 453 3.98 16.57 7.28
C GLY A 453 3.17 17.78 7.72
N THR A 454 2.03 18.01 7.08
CA THR A 454 1.13 19.12 7.43
C THR A 454 -0.01 18.62 8.30
N LYS A 455 -0.14 19.17 9.51
CA LYS A 455 -1.37 19.03 10.31
C LYS A 455 -1.76 17.59 10.70
N GLY A 456 -0.80 16.73 11.01
CA GLY A 456 -1.10 15.32 11.33
C GLY A 456 -1.49 14.47 10.12
N TYR A 457 -1.09 14.86 8.90
CA TYR A 457 -1.32 14.12 7.65
C TYR A 457 -1.08 12.60 7.80
N TYR A 458 0.08 12.22 8.31
CA TYR A 458 0.47 10.81 8.50
C TYR A 458 -0.30 10.08 9.63
N VAL A 459 -1.21 10.76 10.33
CA VAL A 459 -1.94 10.22 11.50
C VAL A 459 -3.45 10.19 11.28
N LYS A 460 -4.01 11.25 10.68
CA LYS A 460 -5.45 11.53 10.70
C LYS A 460 -6.30 10.53 9.94
N GLY A 461 -5.84 10.06 8.78
CA GLY A 461 -6.75 9.39 7.86
C GLY A 461 -7.93 10.31 7.47
N ASN A 462 -9.15 9.82 7.60
CA ASN A 462 -10.39 10.60 7.44
C ASN A 462 -10.86 11.35 8.71
N TYR A 463 -10.05 11.43 9.77
CA TYR A 463 -10.37 12.22 10.97
C TYR A 463 -10.46 13.71 10.65
N SER A 464 -11.48 14.38 11.20
CA SER A 464 -11.76 15.79 11.00
C SER A 464 -11.66 16.56 12.31
N ASP A 465 -10.75 17.54 12.37
CA ASP A 465 -10.61 18.48 13.49
C ASP A 465 -11.94 19.21 13.85
N ALA A 466 -12.87 19.31 12.90
CA ALA A 466 -14.13 20.03 13.08
C ALA A 466 -15.30 19.14 13.55
N THR A 467 -15.25 17.84 13.27
CA THR A 467 -16.45 16.97 13.40
C THR A 467 -16.19 15.62 14.05
N SER A 468 -14.95 15.14 14.07
CA SER A 468 -14.61 13.88 14.71
C SER A 468 -14.53 14.04 16.24
N ASN A 469 -14.78 12.94 16.95
CA ASN A 469 -14.60 12.91 18.39
C ASN A 469 -13.10 12.80 18.72
N GLU A 470 -12.58 13.67 19.57
CA GLU A 470 -11.16 13.68 19.97
C GLU A 470 -10.67 12.34 20.58
N ASN A 471 -11.58 11.52 21.10
CA ASN A 471 -11.27 10.19 21.63
C ASN A 471 -11.03 9.13 20.54
N GLU A 472 -11.25 9.45 19.26
CA GLU A 472 -10.98 8.56 18.13
C GLU A 472 -9.49 8.24 18.03
N LEU A 473 -8.65 9.27 18.08
CA LEU A 473 -7.20 9.17 17.88
C LEU A 473 -6.48 9.61 19.16
N MET A 474 -5.95 8.65 19.90
CA MET A 474 -5.26 8.93 21.16
C MET A 474 -3.90 8.24 21.27
N GLY A 475 -3.08 8.67 22.21
CA GLY A 475 -1.81 8.02 22.48
C GLY A 475 -1.10 8.55 23.71
N VAL A 476 0.11 8.04 23.91
CA VAL A 476 1.00 8.44 25.01
C VAL A 476 2.46 8.58 24.55
N PRO A 477 3.19 9.61 25.01
CA PRO A 477 4.55 9.90 24.58
C PRO A 477 5.59 9.07 25.36
N PHE A 478 5.38 7.75 25.43
CA PHE A 478 6.28 6.81 26.11
C PHE A 478 6.58 5.61 25.21
N ASN A 479 7.57 4.81 25.57
CA ASN A 479 7.76 3.49 24.97
C ASN A 479 6.83 2.47 25.64
N GLN A 480 6.64 1.34 24.95
CA GLN A 480 5.77 0.27 25.39
C GLN A 480 6.15 -0.27 26.77
N SER A 481 7.46 -0.45 27.04
CA SER A 481 7.93 -0.97 28.33
C SER A 481 7.51 -0.07 29.52
N THR A 482 7.57 1.24 29.34
CA THR A 482 7.12 2.23 30.33
C THR A 482 5.60 2.18 30.49
N PHE A 483 4.86 2.13 29.38
CA PHE A 483 3.40 2.01 29.40
C PHE A 483 2.94 0.76 30.14
N ASP A 484 3.60 -0.37 29.93
CA ASP A 484 3.25 -1.65 30.57
C ASP A 484 3.48 -1.59 32.09
N PHE A 485 4.52 -0.87 32.55
CA PHE A 485 4.90 -0.79 33.97
C PHE A 485 4.14 0.28 34.77
N PHE A 486 3.81 1.42 34.16
CA PHE A 486 3.22 2.55 34.87
C PHE A 486 1.81 2.24 35.39
N THR A 487 1.48 2.72 36.58
CA THR A 487 0.09 2.70 37.09
C THR A 487 -0.78 3.72 36.35
N GLU A 488 -2.11 3.58 36.40
CA GLU A 488 -3.03 4.58 35.80
C GLU A 488 -2.77 6.00 36.31
N SER A 489 -2.49 6.17 37.60
CA SER A 489 -2.17 7.48 38.18
C SER A 489 -0.88 8.09 37.61
N GLN A 490 0.10 7.26 37.27
CA GLN A 490 1.35 7.73 36.66
C GLN A 490 1.17 8.04 35.17
N MET A 491 0.19 7.41 34.52
CA MET A 491 -0.15 7.61 33.11
C MET A 491 -1.08 8.80 32.87
N GLN A 492 -1.83 9.27 33.87
CA GLN A 492 -2.88 10.28 33.70
C GLN A 492 -2.42 11.54 32.95
N SER A 493 -1.22 12.04 33.22
CA SER A 493 -0.69 13.23 32.53
C SER A 493 -0.16 12.95 31.12
N GLY A 494 0.07 11.69 30.78
CA GLY A 494 0.63 11.26 29.50
C GLY A 494 -0.41 10.93 28.43
N TYR A 495 -1.67 10.67 28.79
CA TYR A 495 -2.74 10.46 27.81
C TYR A 495 -2.99 11.74 27.01
N LYS A 496 -3.01 11.60 25.67
CA LYS A 496 -3.18 12.71 24.75
C LYS A 496 -4.15 12.34 23.64
N ASN A 497 -5.09 13.25 23.39
CA ASN A 497 -5.77 13.32 22.10
C ASN A 497 -4.70 13.73 21.10
N LEU A 498 -4.49 12.93 20.05
CA LEU A 498 -3.40 13.19 19.11
C LEU A 498 -3.60 14.53 18.39
N GLU A 499 -4.85 14.96 18.24
CA GLU A 499 -5.21 16.28 17.71
C GLU A 499 -4.48 17.42 18.39
N SER A 500 -4.25 17.35 19.70
CA SER A 500 -3.57 18.40 20.45
C SER A 500 -2.13 18.68 20.01
N TYR A 501 -1.51 17.79 19.22
CA TYR A 501 -0.15 18.02 18.71
C TYR A 501 -0.12 18.82 17.40
N TRP A 502 -1.11 18.65 16.54
CA TRP A 502 -1.19 19.36 15.25
C TRP A 502 -2.27 20.44 15.22
N ASN A 503 -3.06 20.54 16.29
CA ASN A 503 -4.07 21.56 16.54
C ASN A 503 -4.10 21.90 18.05
N PRO A 504 -2.99 22.40 18.63
CA PRO A 504 -2.85 22.61 20.08
C PRO A 504 -3.84 23.62 20.68
N ASP A 505 -4.35 24.55 19.87
CA ASP A 505 -5.27 25.60 20.33
C ASP A 505 -6.75 25.25 20.16
N GLY A 506 -7.07 24.07 19.60
CA GLY A 506 -8.45 23.64 19.31
C GLY A 506 -9.18 24.53 18.28
N SER A 507 -8.52 25.55 17.75
CA SER A 507 -8.96 26.34 16.61
C SER A 507 -8.45 25.64 15.36
N GLY A 508 -9.28 24.83 14.71
CA GLY A 508 -8.96 24.10 13.47
C GLY A 508 -8.44 25.00 12.34
N THR A 509 -7.16 25.35 12.47
CA THR A 509 -6.27 26.17 11.66
C THR A 509 -5.40 25.46 10.60
N GLU A 510 -5.76 25.26 9.33
CA GLU A 510 -4.85 24.56 8.35
C GLU A 510 -3.43 25.18 8.32
N PRO A 511 -2.33 24.40 8.14
CA PRO A 511 -0.97 24.91 8.25
C PRO A 511 -0.74 26.08 7.33
N GLY A 512 0.05 27.01 7.87
CA GLY A 512 0.12 28.39 7.40
C GLY A 512 -0.70 29.34 8.26
N ASP A 513 -1.51 28.87 9.23
CA ASP A 513 -2.35 29.79 10.02
C ASP A 513 -1.71 30.49 11.22
N ASP A 514 -0.72 29.88 11.85
CA ASP A 514 -0.22 30.35 13.15
C ASP A 514 0.95 31.34 13.08
N GLU A 515 1.48 31.65 11.89
CA GLU A 515 2.60 32.60 11.81
C GLU A 515 2.22 34.08 12.06
N ASP A 516 0.95 34.39 12.32
CA ASP A 516 0.48 35.77 12.52
C ASP A 516 0.04 36.11 13.95
N SER A 517 -0.16 35.12 14.82
CA SER A 517 -0.63 35.37 16.20
C SER A 517 0.44 36.09 17.04
N ASP A 518 1.72 35.91 16.72
CA ASP A 518 2.85 36.55 17.41
C ASP A 518 3.33 37.85 16.75
N ILE A 519 2.88 38.16 15.52
CA ILE A 519 3.29 39.38 14.80
C ILE A 519 2.37 40.55 15.14
N VAL A 520 2.91 41.51 15.90
CA VAL A 520 2.24 42.79 16.11
C VAL A 520 2.40 43.65 14.85
N TYR A 521 1.36 43.67 14.02
CA TYR A 521 1.29 44.54 12.85
C TYR A 521 1.12 46.01 13.23
N VAL A 522 2.06 46.86 12.82
CA VAL A 522 1.99 48.32 13.03
C VAL A 522 1.05 48.96 12.01
N ASN A 523 1.21 48.61 10.73
CA ASN A 523 0.37 49.09 9.64
C ASN A 523 -0.70 48.04 9.31
N LYS A 524 -1.96 48.29 9.70
CA LYS A 524 -3.12 47.40 9.47
C LYS A 524 -4.14 48.08 8.56
N PHE A 525 -4.44 47.47 7.42
CA PHE A 525 -5.41 47.98 6.45
C PHE A 525 -6.52 46.97 6.16
N TYR A 526 -7.70 47.45 5.79
CA TYR A 526 -8.88 46.64 5.47
C TYR A 526 -9.48 47.09 4.13
N VAL A 527 -9.75 46.13 3.24
CA VAL A 527 -10.35 46.36 1.92
C VAL A 527 -11.59 45.50 1.72
N GLN A 528 -12.57 46.04 1.00
CA GLN A 528 -13.84 45.36 0.67
C GLN A 528 -14.50 45.97 -0.58
N ALA A 529 -15.41 45.24 -1.22
CA ALA A 529 -16.02 45.64 -2.49
C ALA A 529 -16.82 46.96 -2.40
N SER A 530 -17.51 47.16 -1.28
CA SER A 530 -18.29 48.37 -0.97
C SER A 530 -17.47 49.52 -0.36
N GLY A 531 -16.14 49.39 -0.28
CA GLY A 531 -15.27 50.42 0.29
C GLY A 531 -15.12 51.68 -0.57
N ASP A 532 -14.38 52.66 -0.04
CA ASP A 532 -14.05 53.92 -0.74
C ASP A 532 -12.55 54.22 -0.62
N ASN A 533 -11.88 54.50 -1.74
CA ASN A 533 -10.43 54.74 -1.76
C ASN A 533 -10.01 56.08 -1.14
N SER A 534 -10.95 56.96 -0.80
CA SER A 534 -10.69 58.15 0.00
C SER A 534 -10.54 57.86 1.51
N ASN A 535 -10.88 56.65 1.95
CA ASN A 535 -10.75 56.22 3.34
C ASN A 535 -9.29 55.96 3.75
N GLN A 536 -9.07 55.83 5.06
CA GLN A 536 -7.78 55.42 5.65
C GLN A 536 -7.65 53.89 5.80
N CYS A 537 -8.58 53.12 5.23
CA CYS A 537 -8.64 51.65 5.23
C CYS A 537 -8.61 51.02 6.64
N THR A 538 -9.35 51.60 7.60
CA THR A 538 -9.47 51.02 8.95
C THR A 538 -10.57 49.94 8.98
N SER A 539 -10.64 49.16 10.07
CA SER A 539 -11.68 48.13 10.23
C SER A 539 -13.12 48.67 10.26
N SER A 540 -13.31 49.97 10.49
CA SER A 540 -14.60 50.65 10.46
C SER A 540 -14.83 51.50 9.21
N SER A 541 -13.80 51.70 8.39
CA SER A 541 -13.82 52.52 7.18
C SER A 541 -12.84 51.97 6.14
N GLN A 542 -13.30 50.91 5.46
CA GLN A 542 -12.50 50.11 4.54
C GLN A 542 -12.31 50.81 3.17
N CYS A 543 -11.20 50.50 2.51
CA CYS A 543 -10.93 50.95 1.15
C CYS A 543 -11.49 49.98 0.11
N LYS A 544 -11.58 50.43 -1.15
CA LYS A 544 -12.13 49.63 -2.25
C LYS A 544 -11.07 48.79 -2.97
N THR A 545 -9.88 49.34 -3.18
CA THR A 545 -8.82 48.71 -3.98
C THR A 545 -7.48 48.71 -3.26
N LEU A 546 -6.56 47.83 -3.68
CA LEU A 546 -5.24 47.68 -3.07
C LEU A 546 -4.30 48.85 -3.40
N GLU A 547 -4.49 49.48 -4.55
CA GLU A 547 -3.67 50.60 -5.03
C GLU A 547 -4.02 51.97 -4.44
N THR A 548 -4.86 52.03 -3.40
CA THR A 548 -5.16 53.30 -2.72
C THR A 548 -3.91 53.93 -2.09
N GLN A 549 -3.91 55.27 -2.02
CA GLN A 549 -2.81 56.05 -1.47
C GLN A 549 -2.51 55.68 0.01
N ALA A 550 -3.52 55.30 0.79
CA ALA A 550 -3.35 54.91 2.19
C ALA A 550 -2.48 53.65 2.36
N ILE A 551 -2.60 52.69 1.44
CA ILE A 551 -1.82 51.46 1.42
C ILE A 551 -0.44 51.71 0.77
N THR A 552 -0.41 52.30 -0.41
CA THR A 552 0.81 52.39 -1.24
C THR A 552 1.90 53.27 -0.65
N ILE A 553 1.57 54.28 0.16
CA ILE A 553 2.58 55.10 0.86
C ILE A 553 3.28 54.30 1.98
N LYS A 554 2.66 53.25 2.51
CA LYS A 554 3.16 52.49 3.67
C LYS A 554 3.72 51.12 3.34
N ILE A 555 3.44 50.59 2.15
CA ILE A 555 3.80 49.21 1.77
C ILE A 555 5.31 48.94 1.83
N ASN A 556 6.17 49.93 1.62
CA ASN A 556 7.63 49.78 1.62
C ASN A 556 8.32 50.45 2.83
N ASN A 557 7.60 50.72 3.91
CA ASN A 557 8.19 51.20 5.15
C ASN A 557 8.82 50.08 5.99
N ALA A 558 9.82 50.33 6.82
CA ALA A 558 10.39 49.28 7.68
C ALA A 558 9.41 48.61 8.68
N GLU A 559 8.25 49.23 8.98
CA GLU A 559 7.29 48.67 9.93
C GLU A 559 6.49 47.48 9.36
N THR A 560 6.04 46.58 10.24
CA THR A 560 5.20 45.42 9.89
C THR A 560 3.89 45.85 9.23
N PHE A 561 3.48 45.13 8.18
CA PHE A 561 2.42 45.55 7.28
C PHE A 561 1.46 44.40 6.95
N ILE A 562 0.16 44.64 7.09
CA ILE A 562 -0.89 43.69 6.73
C ILE A 562 -2.09 44.37 6.07
N VAL A 563 -2.64 43.71 5.04
CA VAL A 563 -3.93 44.04 4.42
C VAL A 563 -4.89 42.88 4.63
N TYR A 564 -6.05 43.21 5.20
CA TYR A 564 -7.19 42.32 5.39
C TYR A 564 -8.20 42.48 4.26
N ILE A 565 -8.45 41.40 3.53
CA ILE A 565 -9.43 41.33 2.44
C ILE A 565 -10.72 40.76 3.06
N VAL A 566 -11.70 41.62 3.29
CA VAL A 566 -12.94 41.26 4.00
C VAL A 566 -13.87 40.43 3.12
N ASP A 567 -14.01 40.79 1.84
CA ASP A 567 -14.77 40.03 0.85
C ASP A 567 -14.02 39.97 -0.48
N GLU A 568 -14.04 41.04 -1.28
CA GLU A 568 -13.47 41.17 -2.60
C GLU A 568 -12.80 42.54 -2.77
N THR A 569 -11.69 42.55 -3.48
CA THR A 569 -11.01 43.78 -3.92
C THR A 569 -10.46 43.56 -5.33
N SER A 570 -10.17 44.65 -6.03
CA SER A 570 -9.45 44.59 -7.31
C SER A 570 -8.02 45.12 -7.18
N LEU A 571 -7.15 44.63 -8.05
CA LEU A 571 -5.84 45.19 -8.35
C LEU A 571 -5.83 45.61 -9.81
N SER A 572 -5.80 46.93 -10.06
CA SER A 572 -5.90 47.48 -11.42
C SER A 572 -4.61 48.11 -11.95
N GLN A 573 -3.57 48.18 -11.12
CA GLN A 573 -2.25 48.73 -11.44
C GLN A 573 -1.16 47.91 -10.77
N GLN A 574 0.10 48.12 -11.16
CA GLN A 574 1.23 47.46 -10.53
C GLN A 574 1.46 47.98 -9.10
N ILE A 575 1.64 47.07 -8.15
CA ILE A 575 2.13 47.34 -6.80
C ILE A 575 3.54 46.77 -6.67
N THR A 576 4.48 47.61 -6.24
CA THR A 576 5.87 47.20 -5.99
C THR A 576 6.11 46.98 -4.50
N ILE A 577 6.57 45.78 -4.14
CA ILE A 577 6.99 45.39 -2.79
C ILE A 577 8.50 45.23 -2.80
N SER A 578 9.22 46.16 -2.17
CA SER A 578 10.69 46.20 -2.11
C SER A 578 11.25 46.07 -0.70
N GLU A 579 10.43 46.20 0.33
CA GLU A 579 10.86 45.97 1.72
C GLU A 579 11.01 44.47 1.98
N TYR A 580 12.12 44.06 2.60
CA TYR A 580 12.51 42.65 2.75
C TYR A 580 12.73 42.23 4.21
N SER A 581 12.79 43.17 5.16
CA SER A 581 13.01 42.86 6.58
C SER A 581 11.81 42.19 7.26
N SER A 582 10.61 42.35 6.70
CA SER A 582 9.38 41.69 7.13
C SER A 582 8.41 41.53 5.96
N PRO A 583 7.66 40.41 5.91
CA PRO A 583 6.75 40.15 4.80
C PRO A 583 5.60 41.17 4.75
N ARG A 584 5.17 41.51 3.53
CA ARG A 584 3.91 42.21 3.29
C ARG A 584 2.78 41.22 3.19
N THR A 585 2.00 41.14 4.26
CA THR A 585 0.95 40.11 4.39
C THR A 585 -0.38 40.59 3.80
N PHE A 586 -0.97 39.75 2.96
CA PHE A 586 -2.32 39.92 2.42
C PHE A 586 -3.13 38.67 2.81
N ARG A 587 -4.21 38.85 3.57
CA ARG A 587 -5.03 37.72 4.02
C ARG A 587 -6.52 38.04 4.15
N ASN A 588 -7.33 37.00 4.18
CA ASN A 588 -8.77 37.12 4.46
C ASN A 588 -9.07 37.70 5.85
N TYR A 589 -10.30 38.21 6.03
CA TYR A 589 -10.83 38.63 7.32
C TYR A 589 -12.29 38.18 7.51
N PRO A 590 -12.71 37.76 8.72
CA PRO A 590 -11.93 37.65 9.96
C PRO A 590 -10.84 36.57 9.89
N THR A 591 -9.75 36.78 10.63
CA THR A 591 -8.57 35.88 10.61
C THR A 591 -8.83 34.48 11.16
N THR A 592 -9.95 34.30 11.86
CA THR A 592 -10.42 33.00 12.34
C THR A 592 -11.18 32.21 11.27
N SER A 593 -11.43 32.80 10.11
CA SER A 593 -12.13 32.16 9.00
C SER A 593 -11.14 31.53 8.02
N THR A 594 -11.52 30.42 7.40
CA THR A 594 -10.85 29.83 6.24
C THR A 594 -11.48 30.27 4.91
N THR A 595 -12.48 31.16 4.96
CA THR A 595 -13.15 31.68 3.76
C THR A 595 -12.21 32.61 3.02
N PHE A 596 -12.02 32.39 1.72
CA PHE A 596 -11.12 33.19 0.92
C PHE A 596 -11.56 34.66 0.82
N GLY A 597 -10.61 35.58 1.02
CA GLY A 597 -10.73 36.93 0.48
C GLY A 597 -10.39 36.91 -1.02
N THR A 598 -11.17 37.61 -1.84
CA THR A 598 -10.98 37.59 -3.30
C THR A 598 -10.16 38.80 -3.76
N ILE A 599 -9.11 38.55 -4.55
CA ILE A 599 -8.37 39.59 -5.26
C ILE A 599 -8.55 39.37 -6.75
N GLN A 600 -9.29 40.27 -7.40
CA GLN A 600 -9.43 40.30 -8.85
C GLN A 600 -8.28 41.09 -9.47
N ILE A 601 -7.43 40.41 -10.25
CA ILE A 601 -6.28 41.02 -10.92
C ILE A 601 -6.70 41.35 -12.35
N THR A 602 -6.86 42.65 -12.64
CA THR A 602 -7.17 43.11 -13.99
C THR A 602 -5.94 43.00 -14.90
N PRO A 603 -6.06 43.18 -16.23
CA PRO A 603 -4.93 43.08 -17.13
C PRO A 603 -3.75 44.01 -16.77
N ALA A 604 -4.01 45.20 -16.23
CA ALA A 604 -2.97 46.14 -15.81
C ALA A 604 -2.49 45.93 -14.35
N GLY A 605 -3.18 45.08 -13.57
CA GLY A 605 -2.80 44.74 -12.20
C GLY A 605 -1.63 43.76 -12.13
N SER A 606 -0.70 43.95 -11.20
CA SER A 606 0.46 43.07 -11.01
C SER A 606 1.12 43.31 -9.65
N PHE A 607 1.64 42.26 -9.01
CA PHE A 607 2.55 42.35 -7.87
C PHE A 607 4.00 42.20 -8.35
N ASN A 608 4.78 43.27 -8.24
CA ASN A 608 6.22 43.25 -8.50
C ASN A 608 6.98 43.13 -7.17
N ILE A 609 7.60 41.98 -6.93
CA ILE A 609 8.21 41.63 -5.65
C ILE A 609 9.72 41.64 -5.83
N SER A 610 10.38 42.52 -5.09
CA SER A 610 11.83 42.59 -4.93
C SER A 610 12.28 42.52 -3.46
N GLY A 611 11.32 42.54 -2.53
CA GLY A 611 11.47 42.23 -1.11
C GLY A 611 10.62 41.02 -0.69
N SER A 612 9.97 41.06 0.48
CA SER A 612 9.22 39.91 1.02
C SER A 612 7.70 40.13 1.01
N ALA A 613 6.94 39.17 0.48
CA ALA A 613 5.47 39.22 0.39
C ALA A 613 4.83 37.88 0.79
N ARG A 614 3.65 37.94 1.42
CA ARG A 614 2.94 36.78 1.94
C ARG A 614 1.45 36.86 1.64
N PHE A 615 0.88 35.80 1.05
CA PHE A 615 -0.54 35.69 0.72
C PHE A 615 -1.16 34.47 1.39
N ARG A 616 -2.30 34.65 2.05
CA ARG A 616 -2.97 33.62 2.84
C ARG A 616 -4.48 33.66 2.68
N TYR A 617 -5.12 32.52 2.40
CA TYR A 617 -6.58 32.47 2.18
C TYR A 617 -7.05 33.49 1.15
N ILE A 618 -6.30 33.61 0.06
CA ILE A 618 -6.67 34.46 -1.06
C ILE A 618 -7.17 33.61 -2.23
N ASN A 619 -8.32 33.98 -2.76
CA ASN A 619 -8.79 33.54 -4.06
C ASN A 619 -8.40 34.60 -5.10
N PHE A 620 -7.40 34.29 -5.92
CA PHE A 620 -7.00 35.11 -7.05
C PHE A 620 -7.90 34.81 -8.24
N ILE A 621 -8.54 35.85 -8.77
CA ILE A 621 -9.28 35.79 -10.03
C ILE A 621 -8.50 36.57 -11.07
N ILE A 622 -7.97 35.86 -12.07
CA ILE A 622 -7.19 36.49 -13.16
C ILE A 622 -8.14 36.86 -14.29
N GLU A 623 -8.21 38.16 -14.62
CA GLU A 623 -9.02 38.62 -15.74
C GLU A 623 -8.42 38.20 -17.10
N SER A 624 -9.26 37.54 -17.90
CA SER A 624 -8.91 37.19 -19.28
C SER A 624 -8.95 38.42 -20.18
N ASN A 625 -8.05 38.52 -21.14
CA ASN A 625 -7.97 39.65 -22.05
C ASN A 625 -7.51 39.19 -23.44
N SER A 626 -7.29 40.12 -24.38
CA SER A 626 -6.83 39.82 -25.73
C SER A 626 -5.39 40.27 -26.03
N ASN A 627 -4.68 40.84 -25.04
CA ASN A 627 -3.36 41.47 -25.24
C ASN A 627 -2.38 40.99 -24.15
N THR A 628 -1.10 40.91 -24.46
CA THR A 628 -0.06 40.61 -23.45
C THR A 628 0.09 41.78 -22.47
N TYR A 629 0.06 41.50 -21.17
CA TYR A 629 0.36 42.46 -20.09
C TYR A 629 1.50 41.90 -19.22
N SER A 630 1.90 42.62 -18.15
CA SER A 630 2.84 42.08 -17.15
C SER A 630 2.32 40.77 -16.56
N ASP A 631 3.10 40.01 -15.80
CA ASP A 631 2.60 38.81 -15.10
C ASP A 631 1.89 39.17 -13.80
N ALA A 632 1.05 38.27 -13.28
CA ALA A 632 0.28 38.56 -12.05
C ALA A 632 1.22 38.72 -10.84
N PHE A 633 2.23 37.85 -10.74
CA PHE A 633 3.34 37.93 -9.81
C PHE A 633 4.66 37.88 -10.56
N LEU A 634 5.53 38.85 -10.29
CA LEU A 634 6.84 38.97 -10.91
C LEU A 634 7.92 39.19 -9.86
N GLU A 635 8.86 38.26 -9.76
CA GLU A 635 10.05 38.36 -8.91
C GLU A 635 11.30 38.68 -9.72
N GLN A 636 12.00 39.75 -9.33
CA GLN A 636 13.08 40.34 -10.14
C GLN A 636 14.41 40.51 -9.40
N SER A 637 14.49 40.15 -8.13
CA SER A 637 15.65 40.39 -7.25
C SER A 637 16.07 39.12 -6.51
N SER A 638 17.35 39.00 -6.16
CA SER A 638 17.82 37.94 -5.27
C SER A 638 17.29 38.07 -3.82
N HIS A 639 16.71 39.22 -3.47
CA HIS A 639 16.03 39.47 -2.19
C HIS A 639 14.52 39.20 -2.25
N SER A 640 13.99 38.81 -3.42
CA SER A 640 12.57 38.47 -3.53
C SER A 640 12.29 37.24 -2.69
N ASP A 641 11.26 37.30 -1.86
CA ASP A 641 10.80 36.21 -1.02
C ASP A 641 9.27 36.18 -1.04
N LEU A 642 8.69 35.17 -1.67
CA LEU A 642 7.24 35.02 -1.84
C LEU A 642 6.73 33.80 -1.08
N THR A 643 5.73 34.02 -0.24
CA THR A 643 4.99 32.95 0.44
C THR A 643 3.52 32.95 0.00
N ILE A 644 3.02 31.82 -0.51
CA ILE A 644 1.60 31.62 -0.86
C ILE A 644 1.08 30.40 -0.10
N LEU A 645 0.12 30.59 0.80
CA LEU A 645 -0.42 29.53 1.66
C LEU A 645 -1.94 29.48 1.57
N ASN A 646 -2.51 28.28 1.41
CA ASN A 646 -3.96 28.07 1.37
C ASN A 646 -4.64 29.06 0.42
N CYS A 647 -4.25 29.06 -0.85
CA CYS A 647 -4.75 30.02 -1.83
C CYS A 647 -5.38 29.28 -3.01
N LYS A 648 -6.23 29.99 -3.75
CA LYS A 648 -6.83 29.50 -4.99
C LYS A 648 -6.54 30.46 -6.13
N VAL A 649 -6.35 29.92 -7.32
CA VAL A 649 -6.27 30.67 -8.57
C VAL A 649 -7.31 30.14 -9.54
N SER A 650 -8.09 31.05 -10.12
CA SER A 650 -9.01 30.76 -11.21
C SER A 650 -9.06 31.90 -12.21
N GLN A 651 -9.54 31.60 -13.41
CA GLN A 651 -9.72 32.59 -14.46
C GLN A 651 -11.14 33.18 -14.39
N SER A 652 -11.30 34.49 -14.63
CA SER A 652 -12.62 35.16 -14.59
C SER A 652 -13.60 34.62 -15.64
N SER A 653 -13.08 34.13 -16.77
CA SER A 653 -13.84 33.43 -17.80
C SER A 653 -12.94 32.47 -18.58
N THR A 654 -13.35 31.21 -18.72
CA THR A 654 -12.64 30.24 -19.57
C THR A 654 -12.97 30.39 -21.05
N ASN A 655 -13.77 31.39 -21.45
CA ASN A 655 -14.09 31.64 -22.86
C ASN A 655 -12.97 32.39 -23.61
N ALA A 656 -12.03 32.98 -22.88
CA ALA A 656 -10.87 33.68 -23.42
C ALA A 656 -9.58 33.04 -22.86
N LEU A 657 -8.45 33.30 -23.52
CA LEU A 657 -7.15 32.82 -23.04
C LEU A 657 -6.59 33.75 -21.96
N MET A 658 -5.88 33.17 -21.01
CA MET A 658 -4.95 33.87 -20.14
C MET A 658 -3.64 34.06 -20.92
N HIS A 659 -3.27 35.32 -21.18
CA HIS A 659 -2.07 35.71 -21.97
C HIS A 659 -0.91 36.19 -21.09
N ARG A 660 -0.83 35.71 -19.85
CA ARG A 660 0.17 36.10 -18.84
C ARG A 660 0.40 34.94 -17.87
N SER A 661 1.58 34.79 -17.29
CA SER A 661 1.79 33.80 -16.25
C SER A 661 1.14 34.27 -14.94
N PHE A 662 0.74 33.33 -14.09
CA PHE A 662 0.36 33.66 -12.72
C PHE A 662 1.61 34.06 -11.92
N LEU A 663 2.70 33.30 -12.07
CA LEU A 663 3.92 33.51 -11.31
C LEU A 663 5.15 33.38 -12.20
N VAL A 664 6.00 34.39 -12.18
CA VAL A 664 7.33 34.39 -12.81
C VAL A 664 8.40 34.65 -11.77
N ILE A 665 9.33 33.70 -11.62
CA ILE A 665 10.48 33.81 -10.71
C ILE A 665 11.76 33.78 -11.53
N ASN A 666 12.51 34.88 -11.48
CA ASN A 666 13.83 34.98 -12.11
C ASN A 666 14.99 34.82 -11.11
N TYR A 667 14.76 35.23 -9.87
CA TYR A 667 15.72 35.24 -8.76
C TYR A 667 14.94 35.23 -7.45
N GLY A 668 15.54 34.72 -6.36
CA GLY A 668 14.94 34.79 -5.02
C GLY A 668 14.37 33.46 -4.53
N THR A 669 13.49 33.52 -3.53
CA THR A 669 12.84 32.37 -2.88
C THR A 669 11.33 32.42 -3.04
N ALA A 670 10.72 31.26 -3.30
CA ALA A 670 9.28 31.11 -3.19
C ALA A 670 8.89 29.82 -2.47
N TYR A 671 7.97 29.96 -1.52
CA TYR A 671 7.34 28.85 -0.80
C TYR A 671 5.84 28.85 -1.04
N ILE A 672 5.34 27.78 -1.65
CA ILE A 672 3.96 27.64 -2.09
C ILE A 672 3.41 26.35 -1.48
N ASN A 673 2.40 26.48 -0.61
CA ASN A 673 1.78 25.36 0.08
C ASN A 673 0.24 25.46 -0.04
N LYS A 674 -0.43 24.35 -0.36
CA LYS A 674 -1.90 24.29 -0.47
C LYS A 674 -2.46 25.29 -1.47
N LEU A 675 -1.79 25.43 -2.62
CA LEU A 675 -2.30 26.23 -3.72
C LEU A 675 -3.16 25.36 -4.64
N THR A 676 -4.39 25.78 -4.89
CA THR A 676 -5.23 25.16 -5.93
C THR A 676 -5.35 26.08 -7.14
N ILE A 677 -4.84 25.65 -8.28
CA ILE A 677 -5.00 26.32 -9.57
C ILE A 677 -5.97 25.50 -10.41
N LYS A 678 -7.10 26.10 -10.77
CA LYS A 678 -8.19 25.36 -11.42
C LYS A 678 -8.89 26.16 -12.51
N ASP A 679 -9.35 25.43 -13.54
CA ASP A 679 -10.21 25.95 -14.61
C ASP A 679 -9.54 27.12 -15.34
N ILE A 680 -8.33 26.89 -15.87
CA ILE A 680 -7.53 27.87 -16.60
C ILE A 680 -7.40 27.43 -18.07
N GLN A 681 -7.67 28.36 -18.99
CA GLN A 681 -7.31 28.24 -20.39
C GLN A 681 -6.25 29.31 -20.70
N THR A 682 -5.04 28.89 -21.07
CA THR A 682 -3.87 29.77 -21.21
C THR A 682 -3.13 29.50 -22.51
N ASP A 683 -2.37 30.47 -23.03
CA ASP A 683 -1.39 30.25 -24.11
C ASP A 683 0.07 30.43 -23.70
N THR A 684 0.28 30.58 -22.40
CA THR A 684 1.57 30.68 -21.71
C THR A 684 1.54 29.79 -20.47
N GLU A 685 2.72 29.51 -19.92
CA GLU A 685 2.92 28.81 -18.65
C GLU A 685 2.13 29.48 -17.52
N VAL A 686 1.66 28.69 -16.56
CA VAL A 686 1.07 29.26 -15.35
C VAL A 686 2.20 29.73 -14.43
N PHE A 687 3.22 28.89 -14.25
CA PHE A 687 4.44 29.20 -13.50
C PHE A 687 5.66 29.16 -14.42
N MET A 688 6.42 30.25 -14.46
CA MET A 688 7.73 30.31 -15.09
C MET A 688 8.82 30.44 -14.01
N LEU A 689 9.60 29.40 -13.82
CA LEU A 689 10.68 29.31 -12.83
C LEU A 689 12.01 29.30 -13.57
N GLN A 690 12.83 30.33 -13.39
CA GLN A 690 14.12 30.44 -14.06
C GLN A 690 15.18 31.17 -13.23
N GLY A 691 16.39 31.24 -13.79
CA GLY A 691 17.52 31.95 -13.19
C GLY A 691 18.00 31.30 -11.89
N SER A 692 18.42 32.12 -10.92
CA SER A 692 18.98 31.69 -9.62
C SER A 692 17.91 31.70 -8.55
N SER A 693 16.93 30.80 -8.65
CA SER A 693 15.78 30.75 -7.73
C SER A 693 15.75 29.48 -6.89
N VAL A 694 15.19 29.60 -5.69
CA VAL A 694 14.94 28.50 -4.75
C VAL A 694 13.43 28.42 -4.53
N VAL A 695 12.80 27.42 -5.13
CA VAL A 695 11.34 27.29 -5.17
C VAL A 695 10.94 25.99 -4.51
N THR A 696 9.98 26.05 -3.59
CA THR A 696 9.33 24.86 -3.01
C THR A 696 7.83 24.97 -3.23
N ILE A 697 7.26 23.95 -3.87
CA ILE A 697 5.82 23.79 -4.08
C ILE A 697 5.41 22.47 -3.45
N GLU A 698 4.45 22.52 -2.53
CA GLU A 698 3.98 21.34 -1.81
C GLU A 698 2.48 21.34 -1.54
N ASN A 699 1.89 20.15 -1.37
CA ASN A 699 0.47 19.94 -1.08
C ASN A 699 -0.47 20.70 -2.04
N SER A 700 -0.07 20.86 -3.31
CA SER A 700 -0.73 21.78 -4.26
C SER A 700 -1.42 21.03 -5.38
N THR A 701 -2.39 21.66 -6.05
CA THR A 701 -3.19 21.03 -7.11
C THR A 701 -3.30 21.94 -8.33
N PHE A 702 -2.97 21.39 -9.50
CA PHE A 702 -3.18 21.94 -10.82
C PHE A 702 -4.25 21.11 -11.52
N GLU A 703 -5.48 21.63 -11.64
CA GLU A 703 -6.64 20.88 -12.14
C GLU A 703 -7.27 21.57 -13.36
N LYS A 704 -7.58 20.81 -14.42
CA LYS A 704 -8.31 21.30 -15.62
C LYS A 704 -7.68 22.54 -16.24
N ILE A 705 -6.37 22.45 -16.48
CA ILE A 705 -5.61 23.51 -17.14
C ILE A 705 -5.40 23.10 -18.60
N THR A 706 -5.88 23.94 -19.52
CA THR A 706 -5.72 23.73 -20.96
C THR A 706 -4.76 24.75 -21.54
N MET A 707 -3.65 24.29 -22.11
CA MET A 707 -2.63 25.18 -22.69
C MET A 707 -2.64 25.14 -24.22
N LYS A 708 -2.79 26.30 -24.86
CA LYS A 708 -2.72 26.46 -26.31
C LYS A 708 -1.37 27.05 -26.67
N THR A 709 -0.49 26.33 -27.37
CA THR A 709 0.75 26.96 -27.85
C THR A 709 0.38 28.12 -28.79
N ALA A 710 0.75 29.35 -28.45
CA ALA A 710 0.52 30.48 -29.34
C ALA A 710 1.27 30.25 -30.67
N GLN A 711 0.64 30.61 -31.80
CA GLN A 711 1.26 30.45 -33.11
C GLN A 711 2.56 31.26 -33.18
N GLY A 712 3.71 30.57 -33.27
CA GLY A 712 5.03 31.21 -33.39
C GLY A 712 6.06 30.78 -32.34
N PHE A 713 5.68 30.03 -31.30
CA PHE A 713 6.65 29.39 -30.40
C PHE A 713 7.19 28.10 -31.03
N SER A 714 8.52 27.99 -31.13
CA SER A 714 9.22 26.81 -31.67
C SER A 714 9.55 25.74 -30.62
N ASP A 715 9.33 26.05 -29.34
CA ASP A 715 9.93 25.31 -28.22
C ASP A 715 8.85 24.65 -27.34
N TYR A 716 9.26 23.62 -26.61
CA TYR A 716 8.42 22.88 -25.67
C TYR A 716 8.17 23.68 -24.38
N HIS A 717 6.92 23.68 -23.89
CA HIS A 717 6.50 24.35 -22.65
C HIS A 717 5.77 23.38 -21.68
N GLY A 718 5.54 23.84 -20.45
CA GLY A 718 4.73 23.14 -19.44
C GLY A 718 3.81 24.09 -18.70
N ILE A 719 2.81 23.57 -17.98
CA ILE A 719 2.00 24.40 -17.06
C ILE A 719 2.91 25.04 -16.02
N ILE A 720 3.84 24.23 -15.50
CA ILE A 720 5.05 24.72 -14.85
C ILE A 720 6.19 24.56 -15.84
N TYR A 721 6.84 25.67 -16.17
CA TYR A 721 8.08 25.71 -16.93
C TYR A 721 9.23 26.04 -15.98
N ALA A 722 10.11 25.07 -15.76
CA ALA A 722 11.27 25.20 -14.88
C ALA A 722 12.57 25.09 -15.69
N ARG A 723 13.34 26.19 -15.77
CA ARG A 723 14.62 26.24 -16.45
C ARG A 723 15.72 26.77 -15.53
N PHE A 724 16.59 25.87 -15.07
CA PHE A 724 17.69 26.22 -14.18
C PHE A 724 19.04 26.00 -14.85
N SER A 725 19.88 27.03 -14.83
CA SER A 725 21.22 27.00 -15.44
C SER A 725 22.36 27.29 -14.47
N GLN A 726 22.03 27.45 -13.19
CA GLN A 726 23.01 27.72 -12.13
C GLN A 726 22.93 26.66 -11.02
N PRO A 727 24.06 26.11 -10.55
CA PRO A 727 24.09 25.07 -9.52
C PRO A 727 23.42 25.44 -8.19
N THR A 728 23.28 26.74 -7.90
CA THR A 728 22.64 27.24 -6.67
C THR A 728 21.12 27.25 -6.73
N SER A 729 20.52 26.96 -7.90
CA SER A 729 19.07 26.92 -8.06
C SER A 729 18.52 25.63 -7.47
N SER A 730 17.36 25.70 -6.83
CA SER A 730 16.69 24.55 -6.24
C SER A 730 15.21 24.60 -6.56
N PHE A 731 14.65 23.45 -6.92
CA PHE A 731 13.22 23.29 -7.08
C PHE A 731 12.78 21.99 -6.43
N ASN A 732 11.96 22.11 -5.39
CA ASN A 732 11.32 21.00 -4.71
C ASN A 732 9.84 20.99 -5.06
N LEU A 733 9.37 19.90 -5.65
CA LEU A 733 7.96 19.68 -5.95
C LEU A 733 7.50 18.43 -5.21
N ILE A 734 6.69 18.61 -4.17
CA ILE A 734 6.35 17.56 -3.19
C ILE A 734 4.83 17.43 -3.12
N ASP A 735 4.28 16.23 -3.02
CA ASP A 735 2.83 15.96 -2.81
C ASP A 735 1.93 16.91 -3.64
N THR A 736 2.18 16.94 -4.94
CA THR A 736 1.48 17.86 -5.86
C THR A 736 0.70 17.06 -6.90
N LEU A 737 -0.53 17.50 -7.16
CA LEU A 737 -1.44 16.85 -8.09
C LEU A 737 -1.56 17.63 -9.40
N PHE A 738 -1.31 16.96 -10.52
CA PHE A 738 -1.65 17.43 -11.86
C PHE A 738 -2.81 16.60 -12.40
N LEU A 739 -3.98 17.21 -12.56
CA LEU A 739 -5.23 16.54 -12.92
C LEU A 739 -5.80 17.17 -14.19
N TYR A 740 -5.96 16.37 -15.25
CA TYR A 740 -6.55 16.83 -16.52
C TYR A 740 -5.81 18.04 -17.14
N CYS A 741 -4.49 18.05 -17.02
CA CYS A 741 -3.60 19.04 -17.60
C CYS A 741 -3.33 18.69 -19.06
N ASN A 742 -3.86 19.48 -20.00
CA ASN A 742 -3.96 19.08 -21.40
C ASN A 742 -3.56 20.18 -22.38
N PRO A 743 -3.00 19.85 -23.55
CA PRO A 743 -2.89 20.79 -24.64
C PRO A 743 -4.28 21.11 -25.22
N TYR A 744 -4.42 22.31 -25.78
CA TYR A 744 -5.61 22.71 -26.53
C TYR A 744 -5.70 22.00 -27.89
N TYR A 745 -4.55 21.82 -28.57
CA TYR A 745 -4.44 21.03 -29.79
C TYR A 745 -3.45 19.89 -29.60
N ILE A 746 -3.71 18.74 -30.22
CA ILE A 746 -2.88 17.54 -30.06
C ILE A 746 -1.40 17.72 -30.46
N ASP A 747 -1.08 18.71 -31.29
CA ASP A 747 0.26 19.07 -31.76
C ASP A 747 0.91 20.22 -30.97
N SER A 748 0.24 20.74 -29.94
CA SER A 748 0.81 21.76 -29.05
C SER A 748 1.97 21.15 -28.27
N LEU A 749 3.16 21.76 -28.35
CA LEU A 749 4.40 21.30 -27.70
C LEU A 749 4.36 21.51 -26.18
N THR A 750 3.42 20.89 -25.49
CA THR A 750 3.16 21.14 -24.07
C THR A 750 3.22 19.86 -23.24
N SER A 751 3.45 20.01 -21.93
CA SER A 751 3.39 18.95 -20.92
C SER A 751 2.77 19.50 -19.63
N GLY A 752 2.44 18.63 -18.67
CA GLY A 752 2.07 19.10 -17.32
C GLY A 752 3.21 19.86 -16.67
N LEU A 753 4.38 19.23 -16.59
CA LEU A 753 5.62 19.78 -16.04
C LEU A 753 6.73 19.72 -17.08
N TYR A 754 7.33 20.88 -17.39
CA TYR A 754 8.49 20.99 -18.27
C TYR A 754 9.72 21.40 -17.47
N ILE A 755 10.76 20.56 -17.50
CA ILE A 755 12.02 20.78 -16.80
C ILE A 755 13.18 20.84 -17.80
N ASN A 756 14.00 21.87 -17.68
CA ASN A 756 15.26 22.01 -18.40
C ASN A 756 16.38 22.36 -17.41
N LEU A 757 17.31 21.44 -17.18
CA LEU A 757 18.42 21.59 -16.24
C LEU A 757 19.75 21.69 -16.96
N GLU A 758 20.53 22.71 -16.63
CA GLU A 758 21.85 22.98 -17.19
C GLU A 758 22.86 23.20 -16.04
N SER A 759 24.11 22.78 -16.24
CA SER A 759 25.26 23.08 -15.35
C SER A 759 25.17 22.51 -13.93
N ALA A 760 25.09 21.18 -13.80
CA ALA A 760 25.16 20.44 -12.54
C ALA A 760 24.05 20.77 -11.53
N VAL A 761 22.87 21.18 -12.02
CA VAL A 761 21.70 21.43 -11.16
C VAL A 761 21.13 20.10 -10.69
N GLN A 762 20.71 20.05 -9.42
CA GLN A 762 20.06 18.88 -8.82
C GLN A 762 18.63 19.24 -8.42
N LEU A 763 17.66 18.40 -8.82
CA LEU A 763 16.24 18.62 -8.59
C LEU A 763 15.61 17.38 -7.96
N VAL A 764 14.69 17.59 -7.02
CA VAL A 764 13.89 16.54 -6.38
C VAL A 764 12.41 16.76 -6.62
N ILE A 765 11.75 15.74 -7.16
CA ILE A 765 10.30 15.63 -7.26
C ILE A 765 9.89 14.41 -6.42
N ASP A 766 8.99 14.62 -5.48
CA ASP A 766 8.61 13.62 -4.49
C ASP A 766 7.09 13.52 -4.36
N GLU A 767 6.54 12.31 -4.35
CA GLU A 767 5.10 12.07 -4.15
C GLU A 767 4.17 12.82 -5.15
N VAL A 768 4.66 13.17 -6.35
CA VAL A 768 3.86 13.91 -7.34
C VAL A 768 3.00 12.97 -8.18
N THR A 769 1.72 13.29 -8.32
CA THR A 769 0.76 12.50 -9.11
C THR A 769 0.30 13.26 -10.35
N PHE A 770 0.43 12.62 -11.52
CA PHE A 770 -0.11 13.06 -12.80
C PHE A 770 -1.25 12.13 -13.20
N THR A 771 -2.46 12.65 -13.37
CA THR A 771 -3.65 11.89 -13.76
C THR A 771 -4.36 12.51 -14.95
N ASP A 772 -4.58 11.70 -16.00
CA ASP A 772 -5.26 12.11 -17.23
C ASP A 772 -4.62 13.35 -17.89
N CYS A 773 -3.29 13.49 -17.75
CA CYS A 773 -2.51 14.56 -18.37
C CYS A 773 -2.05 14.18 -19.78
N LYS A 774 -2.06 15.15 -20.69
CA LYS A 774 -1.66 14.97 -22.08
C LYS A 774 -0.58 15.96 -22.48
N GLY A 775 0.23 15.58 -23.46
CA GLY A 775 1.29 16.43 -23.98
C GLY A 775 1.83 15.99 -25.33
N TYR A 776 2.78 16.74 -25.88
CA TYR A 776 3.42 16.35 -27.13
C TYR A 776 4.45 15.25 -26.90
N SER A 777 5.37 15.46 -25.95
CA SER A 777 6.25 14.43 -25.40
C SER A 777 6.18 14.51 -23.88
N GLY A 778 5.95 13.40 -23.18
CA GLY A 778 5.80 13.40 -21.72
C GLY A 778 4.50 14.05 -21.26
N GLY A 779 3.37 13.32 -21.31
CA GLY A 779 2.05 13.87 -20.97
C GLY A 779 1.97 14.44 -19.54
N GLY A 780 2.65 13.79 -18.59
CA GLY A 780 2.86 14.34 -17.26
C GLY A 780 4.12 15.21 -17.19
N LEU A 781 5.27 14.64 -17.52
CA LEU A 781 6.59 15.27 -17.35
C LEU A 781 7.44 15.19 -18.62
N TYR A 782 7.94 16.35 -19.06
CA TYR A 782 9.05 16.46 -19.99
C TYR A 782 10.29 16.95 -19.25
N ALA A 783 11.40 16.22 -19.33
CA ALA A 783 12.68 16.58 -18.71
C ALA A 783 13.83 16.64 -19.74
N ASN A 784 14.57 17.73 -19.78
CA ASN A 784 15.81 17.85 -20.55
C ASN A 784 16.98 18.16 -19.60
N LEU A 785 17.91 17.23 -19.45
CA LEU A 785 19.03 17.32 -18.52
C LEU A 785 20.34 17.47 -19.28
N LEU A 786 21.10 18.52 -18.99
CA LEU A 786 22.35 18.90 -19.64
C LEU A 786 23.47 19.07 -18.60
N SER A 787 24.72 18.88 -19.04
CA SER A 787 25.95 19.23 -18.31
C SER A 787 25.97 18.80 -16.84
N ASP A 788 26.06 17.50 -16.57
CA ASP A 788 26.18 16.88 -15.23
C ASP A 788 24.98 17.13 -14.28
N SER A 789 23.83 17.61 -14.77
CA SER A 789 22.62 17.83 -13.96
C SER A 789 21.93 16.52 -13.56
N SER A 790 21.25 16.52 -12.42
CA SER A 790 20.47 15.37 -11.94
C SER A 790 19.02 15.71 -11.58
N LEU A 791 18.12 14.77 -11.90
CA LEU A 791 16.71 14.81 -11.52
C LEU A 791 16.38 13.52 -10.76
N THR A 792 15.81 13.65 -9.56
CA THR A 792 15.30 12.52 -8.77
C THR A 792 13.79 12.57 -8.73
N LEU A 793 13.14 11.49 -9.17
CA LEU A 793 11.72 11.25 -9.00
C LEU A 793 11.54 10.16 -7.95
N SER A 794 10.90 10.50 -6.84
CA SER A 794 10.60 9.62 -5.71
C SER A 794 9.09 9.50 -5.53
N ASP A 795 8.58 8.29 -5.40
CA ASP A 795 7.17 7.98 -5.13
C ASP A 795 6.15 8.70 -6.07
N CYS A 796 6.57 9.02 -7.30
CA CYS A 796 5.74 9.70 -8.29
C CYS A 796 4.83 8.72 -9.04
N ASN A 797 3.59 9.13 -9.29
CA ASN A 797 2.58 8.31 -9.97
C ASN A 797 2.08 8.96 -11.28
N PHE A 798 2.06 8.19 -12.37
CA PHE A 798 1.53 8.62 -13.66
C PHE A 798 0.39 7.69 -14.07
N SER A 799 -0.84 8.20 -14.06
CA SER A 799 -2.05 7.43 -14.35
C SER A 799 -2.77 8.00 -15.57
N ARG A 800 -3.01 7.16 -16.59
CA ARG A 800 -3.73 7.52 -17.82
C ARG A 800 -3.14 8.76 -18.52
N CYS A 801 -1.83 8.95 -18.43
CA CYS A 801 -1.14 10.00 -19.16
C CYS A 801 -0.87 9.55 -20.61
N SER A 802 -0.98 10.47 -21.57
CA SER A 802 -0.71 10.16 -22.99
C SER A 802 0.07 11.28 -23.69
N SER A 803 0.86 10.92 -24.69
CA SER A 803 1.64 11.86 -25.50
C SER A 803 1.34 11.69 -26.99
N TYR A 804 1.54 12.74 -27.79
CA TYR A 804 1.43 12.65 -29.25
C TYR A 804 2.62 11.93 -29.90
N GLU A 805 3.85 12.25 -29.48
CA GLU A 805 5.08 11.71 -30.08
C GLU A 805 5.80 10.73 -29.15
N ASN A 806 6.31 11.18 -28.00
CA ASN A 806 7.22 10.38 -27.18
C ASN A 806 6.82 10.33 -25.69
N GLY A 807 6.76 9.12 -25.10
CA GLY A 807 6.61 8.91 -23.65
C GLY A 807 5.27 9.38 -23.06
N GLY A 808 4.30 8.47 -22.89
CA GLY A 808 2.95 8.83 -22.45
C GLY A 808 2.88 9.59 -21.11
N GLY A 809 3.58 9.11 -20.08
CA GLY A 809 3.67 9.77 -18.78
C GLY A 809 4.89 10.67 -18.66
N VAL A 810 6.07 10.12 -18.95
CA VAL A 810 7.36 10.79 -18.81
C VAL A 810 8.15 10.70 -20.11
N TYR A 811 8.76 11.80 -20.52
CA TYR A 811 9.80 11.84 -21.53
C TYR A 811 11.03 12.56 -20.98
N ALA A 812 12.20 11.94 -21.08
CA ALA A 812 13.45 12.49 -20.56
C ALA A 812 14.58 12.42 -21.59
N LEU A 813 15.27 13.54 -21.80
CA LEU A 813 16.48 13.67 -22.60
C LEU A 813 17.67 13.87 -21.67
N LEU A 814 18.65 12.96 -21.73
CA LEU A 814 19.84 12.98 -20.90
C LEU A 814 21.08 13.23 -21.77
N ASN A 815 21.74 14.38 -21.58
CA ASN A 815 22.98 14.73 -22.28
C ASN A 815 24.13 15.00 -21.28
N SER A 816 25.38 14.86 -21.72
CA SER A 816 26.60 15.26 -20.99
C SER A 816 26.64 14.78 -19.52
N ASN A 817 26.68 13.46 -19.31
CA ASN A 817 26.70 12.78 -17.99
C ASN A 817 25.56 13.11 -17.01
N SER A 818 24.45 13.70 -17.48
CA SER A 818 23.28 13.92 -16.63
C SER A 818 22.63 12.61 -16.16
N GLN A 819 21.92 12.69 -15.04
CA GLN A 819 21.32 11.54 -14.37
C GLN A 819 19.84 11.75 -14.08
N LEU A 820 19.01 10.76 -14.42
CA LEU A 820 17.65 10.62 -13.92
C LEU A 820 17.58 9.44 -12.96
N THR A 821 17.16 9.68 -11.73
CA THR A 821 16.96 8.65 -10.70
C THR A 821 15.47 8.46 -10.47
N LEU A 822 15.01 7.21 -10.53
CA LEU A 822 13.61 6.84 -10.30
C LEU A 822 13.54 5.89 -9.10
N SER A 823 12.75 6.24 -8.09
CA SER A 823 12.48 5.42 -6.91
C SER A 823 11.00 5.51 -6.53
N GLY A 824 10.39 4.42 -6.05
CA GLY A 824 8.96 4.44 -5.70
C GLY A 824 7.98 4.71 -6.86
N PHE A 825 8.46 4.65 -8.10
CA PHE A 825 7.80 5.20 -9.27
C PHE A 825 6.79 4.24 -9.92
N SER A 826 5.57 4.70 -10.22
CA SER A 826 4.51 3.92 -10.90
C SER A 826 3.99 4.58 -12.17
N ILE A 827 3.85 3.79 -13.25
CA ILE A 827 3.19 4.19 -14.50
C ILE A 827 2.06 3.22 -14.82
N HIS A 828 0.83 3.73 -14.90
CA HIS A 828 -0.37 3.03 -15.33
C HIS A 828 -0.98 3.74 -16.55
N ASN A 829 -0.33 3.59 -17.71
CA ASN A 829 -0.78 4.18 -18.98
C ASN A 829 -1.33 3.07 -19.90
N GLN A 830 -2.41 3.37 -20.63
CA GLN A 830 -2.94 2.48 -21.68
C GLN A 830 -2.27 2.74 -23.02
#